data_AF-A0A936Q359-F1
#
_entry.id   AF-A0A936Q359-F1
#
_cell.length_a   1.000
_cell.length_b   1.000
_cell.length_c   1.000
_cell.angle_alpha   90.00
_cell.angle_beta   90.00
_cell.angle_gamma   90.00
#
_symmetry.space_group_name_H-M   'P 1'
#
loop_
_entity.id
_entity.type
_entity.pdbx_description
1 polymer ?
#
loop_
_entity_poly.entity_id
_entity_poly.type
_entity_poly.pdbx_seq_one_letter_code
_entity_poly.pdbx_strand_id
1 'polypeptide(L)'
;MTRAAPLLSLLLLLAACRSEDKDPTDTGIPSVDSGDIDADGDGSPASEDCDDNNNTVSPDLTEIPYNQSDDDCDPATPDDDLDADGAPLAEDCDDQDPTRSPEAVEVCDGVDQDCDGEIDEGGGSLFYADDDGDGFGDPAQAAESCEGAEGWVADNTDCDDNEETVYPDAPEVCDELDNNCDGVVDEGVLSTFYRDADRDGQGDLDFPIESCAAPSGYVESDEDCDDTNAKISTNATELCDEVDNDCDGAIDEDDAANVSSFYSDTDGDGYGDPSALIQACEAPSGAVTDARDCDDKDAAVNPGASEVCDGADNDCDTLIDDADPGLSDAATYFEDNDGDGYGDPDASIEACIPSAGEVLDSSDCDDADANVNPGAAEAINGVDDDCDGEGFHGAFAATASQSLGDGPWEYTSFVVSSGVTVTVNASAPLEIWVLGAATVNGTVTLAGADGVDHGGYKSSPSAGGAGGGGGGDAGGAGACYNTSAAGQAGLGDAPGGGASSSGVGGGGGGGGHDGPGAAGQVGSCTSARCGSTYTVAGGSAGADLSSSSPALQPGSGGGGGGWGVADNGDGGGGGGGGGALYLQAASLTVTGLLDCSGGGGGGDTSGLDGGAGGGGSGGTLWLVTSSLSVSGALRCDGGLGGQTVVGGTSAQGGYGGDGADGVIWLDAGAVSVTGTVSPAYQLVP
;
A
#
# COMPACT_ATOMS: atom_id res chain seq x y z
N MET A 1 -36.63 45.89 -47.24
CA MET A 1 -38.06 46.24 -47.09
C MET A 1 -38.30 47.57 -47.78
N THR A 2 -39.16 47.56 -48.80
CA THR A 2 -40.04 48.67 -49.30
C THR A 2 -39.47 50.10 -49.32
N ARG A 3 -39.18 50.65 -50.51
CA ARG A 3 -40.12 51.43 -51.39
C ARG A 3 -40.59 52.74 -50.72
N ALA A 4 -40.73 53.88 -51.37
CA ALA A 4 -40.48 54.37 -52.72
C ALA A 4 -40.90 55.86 -52.66
N ALA A 5 -40.34 56.73 -53.51
CA ALA A 5 -41.08 57.90 -53.99
C ALA A 5 -42.34 57.41 -54.76
N PRO A 6 -43.36 58.24 -55.05
CA PRO A 6 -43.28 58.92 -56.34
C PRO A 6 -44.04 60.26 -56.51
N LEU A 7 -43.52 61.03 -57.49
CA LEU A 7 -44.18 61.71 -58.62
C LEU A 7 -45.67 62.11 -58.52
N LEU A 8 -46.04 63.29 -59.08
CA LEU A 8 -46.37 63.44 -60.52
C LEU A 8 -47.19 64.71 -60.84
N SER A 9 -46.80 65.36 -61.95
CA SER A 9 -47.60 66.15 -62.92
C SER A 9 -48.36 67.42 -62.49
N LEU A 10 -48.11 68.51 -63.21
CA LEU A 10 -49.14 69.03 -64.10
C LEU A 10 -48.59 69.79 -65.32
N LEU A 11 -49.13 69.40 -66.47
CA LEU A 11 -48.90 69.86 -67.84
C LEU A 11 -49.72 71.14 -68.15
N LEU A 12 -49.19 71.94 -69.09
CA LEU A 12 -49.81 72.91 -70.02
C LEU A 12 -51.32 73.21 -69.93
N LEU A 13 -51.70 74.48 -70.11
CA LEU A 13 -52.71 74.86 -71.11
C LEU A 13 -52.74 76.38 -71.44
N LEU A 14 -52.67 76.67 -72.74
CA LEU A 14 -52.97 77.94 -73.42
C LEU A 14 -54.39 78.46 -73.10
N ALA A 15 -54.60 79.78 -73.16
CA ALA A 15 -55.60 80.40 -74.03
C ALA A 15 -55.63 81.94 -73.89
N ALA A 16 -55.48 82.61 -75.03
CA ALA A 16 -55.76 84.02 -75.24
C ALA A 16 -57.27 84.33 -75.16
N CYS A 17 -57.63 85.59 -74.84
CA CYS A 17 -58.69 86.30 -75.56
C CYS A 17 -58.63 87.82 -75.28
N ARG A 18 -58.39 88.60 -76.34
CA ARG A 18 -58.70 90.04 -76.46
C ARG A 18 -60.23 90.24 -76.45
N SER A 19 -60.69 91.39 -75.98
CA SER A 19 -61.89 92.05 -76.53
C SER A 19 -61.69 93.56 -76.54
N GLU A 20 -61.93 94.16 -77.72
CA GLU A 20 -61.98 95.59 -78.01
C GLU A 20 -63.02 96.31 -77.09
N ASP A 21 -63.14 97.64 -76.94
CA ASP A 21 -63.26 98.67 -77.98
C ASP A 21 -63.60 100.03 -77.32
N LYS A 22 -63.10 101.09 -77.95
CA LYS A 22 -63.61 102.46 -78.16
C LYS A 22 -64.21 103.32 -77.02
N ASP A 23 -63.50 104.42 -76.80
CA ASP A 23 -63.96 105.68 -76.20
C ASP A 23 -64.86 106.47 -77.18
N PRO A 24 -66.09 106.89 -76.80
CA PRO A 24 -67.02 107.57 -77.68
C PRO A 24 -67.25 109.02 -77.26
N THR A 25 -66.60 110.00 -77.89
CA THR A 25 -67.19 111.35 -78.08
C THR A 25 -66.47 112.13 -79.18
N ASP A 26 -66.93 112.01 -80.42
CA ASP A 26 -66.94 113.19 -81.30
C ASP A 26 -68.19 113.14 -82.21
N THR A 27 -69.09 114.10 -82.01
CA THR A 27 -70.29 114.26 -82.83
C THR A 27 -70.56 115.74 -83.12
N GLY A 28 -70.34 116.11 -84.39
CA GLY A 28 -71.15 117.08 -85.15
C GLY A 28 -70.60 118.51 -85.19
N ILE A 29 -70.62 119.25 -86.31
CA ILE A 29 -71.66 119.44 -87.35
C ILE A 29 -71.02 120.29 -88.52
N PRO A 30 -71.57 120.30 -89.76
CA PRO A 30 -70.84 120.30 -91.03
C PRO A 30 -70.88 121.61 -91.86
N SER A 31 -70.17 121.64 -93.00
CA SER A 31 -70.43 122.53 -94.16
C SER A 31 -70.06 121.84 -95.49
N VAL A 32 -71.01 121.81 -96.41
CA VAL A 32 -70.97 121.34 -97.82
C VAL A 32 -70.05 122.19 -98.71
N ASP A 33 -69.35 121.60 -99.70
CA ASP A 33 -69.43 121.90 -101.16
C ASP A 33 -68.32 121.21 -102.01
N SER A 34 -68.66 120.93 -103.29
CA SER A 34 -67.88 120.45 -104.45
C SER A 34 -67.27 119.03 -104.45
N GLY A 35 -67.83 118.17 -105.31
CA GLY A 35 -67.38 116.79 -105.54
C GLY A 35 -66.12 116.67 -106.43
N ASP A 36 -65.37 115.63 -106.09
CA ASP A 36 -64.11 115.10 -106.63
C ASP A 36 -64.11 114.88 -108.16
N ILE A 37 -63.03 115.26 -108.85
CA ILE A 37 -62.91 115.14 -110.31
C ILE A 37 -61.66 114.33 -110.61
N ASP A 38 -61.84 113.13 -111.18
CA ASP A 38 -60.83 112.30 -111.85
C ASP A 38 -60.14 113.12 -112.96
N ALA A 39 -58.85 113.44 -112.76
CA ALA A 39 -58.13 114.41 -113.59
C ALA A 39 -57.45 113.79 -114.82
N ASP A 40 -57.02 112.53 -114.75
CA ASP A 40 -56.31 111.85 -115.84
C ASP A 40 -57.19 110.85 -116.63
N GLY A 41 -58.40 110.58 -116.14
CA GLY A 41 -59.45 109.81 -116.78
C GLY A 41 -59.30 108.30 -116.65
N ASP A 42 -58.54 107.79 -115.68
CA ASP A 42 -58.34 106.36 -115.44
C ASP A 42 -59.56 105.69 -114.76
N GLY A 43 -60.46 106.49 -114.17
CA GLY A 43 -61.68 106.06 -113.52
C GLY A 43 -61.65 106.13 -111.98
N SER A 44 -60.51 106.47 -111.38
CA SER A 44 -60.33 106.67 -109.95
C SER A 44 -60.42 108.16 -109.60
N PRO A 45 -61.18 108.57 -108.56
CA PRO A 45 -61.21 109.96 -108.14
C PRO A 45 -59.95 110.33 -107.35
N ALA A 46 -59.54 111.60 -107.41
CA ALA A 46 -58.35 112.13 -106.74
C ALA A 46 -58.19 111.81 -105.24
N SER A 47 -59.29 111.48 -104.53
CA SER A 47 -59.22 111.07 -103.12
C SER A 47 -58.78 109.62 -102.89
N GLU A 48 -58.84 108.79 -103.92
CA GLU A 48 -58.48 107.36 -103.87
C GLU A 48 -57.23 107.07 -104.72
N ASP A 49 -56.83 107.96 -105.63
CA ASP A 49 -55.62 107.83 -106.45
C ASP A 49 -54.38 108.50 -105.80
N CYS A 50 -53.31 107.72 -105.57
CA CYS A 50 -52.07 108.22 -105.00
C CYS A 50 -51.23 109.11 -105.95
N ASP A 51 -51.53 109.09 -107.26
CA ASP A 51 -51.08 110.10 -108.22
C ASP A 51 -52.13 110.35 -109.33
N ASP A 52 -53.16 111.16 -109.00
CA ASP A 52 -54.26 111.63 -109.89
C ASP A 52 -53.82 112.40 -111.17
N ASN A 53 -52.52 112.45 -111.47
CA ASN A 53 -52.00 112.95 -112.75
C ASN A 53 -51.38 111.85 -113.63
N ASN A 54 -51.37 110.60 -113.19
CA ASN A 54 -50.70 109.50 -113.84
C ASN A 54 -51.60 108.26 -113.99
N ASN A 55 -52.14 108.08 -115.19
CA ASN A 55 -53.09 106.99 -115.47
C ASN A 55 -52.51 105.56 -115.45
N THR A 56 -51.27 105.40 -115.00
CA THR A 56 -50.64 104.12 -114.69
C THR A 56 -50.41 103.91 -113.20
N VAL A 57 -50.95 104.78 -112.35
CA VAL A 57 -51.00 104.66 -110.90
C VAL A 57 -52.47 104.76 -110.53
N SER A 58 -53.01 103.74 -109.87
CA SER A 58 -54.42 103.68 -109.51
C SER A 58 -54.69 102.51 -108.57
N PRO A 59 -55.61 102.62 -107.61
CA PRO A 59 -55.98 101.51 -106.70
C PRO A 59 -56.43 100.22 -107.39
N ASP A 60 -56.89 100.32 -108.64
CA ASP A 60 -57.36 99.19 -109.45
C ASP A 60 -56.24 98.54 -110.28
N LEU A 61 -55.01 99.07 -110.24
CA LEU A 61 -53.84 98.45 -110.85
C LEU A 61 -53.27 97.37 -109.93
N THR A 62 -52.19 96.74 -110.36
CA THR A 62 -51.49 95.72 -109.59
C THR A 62 -50.06 96.18 -109.48
N GLU A 63 -49.51 96.16 -108.27
CA GLU A 63 -48.12 96.51 -108.02
C GLU A 63 -47.16 95.78 -108.96
N ILE A 64 -46.22 96.52 -109.55
CA ILE A 64 -45.12 95.94 -110.33
C ILE A 64 -43.82 96.17 -109.53
N PRO A 65 -43.33 95.14 -108.82
CA PRO A 65 -42.14 95.29 -107.98
C PRO A 65 -40.90 95.76 -108.72
N TYR A 66 -40.05 96.50 -108.00
CA TYR A 66 -38.78 97.11 -108.37
C TYR A 66 -38.85 98.14 -109.51
N ASN A 67 -39.97 98.84 -109.64
CA ASN A 67 -40.16 99.87 -110.64
C ASN A 67 -40.07 101.32 -110.09
N GLN A 68 -39.89 101.47 -108.77
CA GLN A 68 -39.80 102.74 -108.02
C GLN A 68 -41.10 103.54 -107.95
N SER A 69 -42.25 102.88 -108.11
CA SER A 69 -43.57 103.48 -108.06
C SER A 69 -44.54 102.53 -107.36
N ASP A 70 -45.30 103.06 -106.40
CA ASP A 70 -46.47 102.38 -105.82
C ASP A 70 -47.61 102.48 -106.85
N ASP A 71 -47.74 101.44 -107.69
CA ASP A 71 -48.63 101.42 -108.85
C ASP A 71 -50.10 101.20 -108.45
N ASP A 72 -50.34 100.43 -107.39
CA ASP A 72 -51.68 100.11 -106.90
C ASP A 72 -52.10 100.88 -105.63
N CYS A 73 -51.27 101.83 -105.20
CA CYS A 73 -51.52 102.68 -104.04
C CYS A 73 -51.78 101.90 -102.75
N ASP A 74 -51.35 100.63 -102.66
CA ASP A 74 -51.45 99.77 -101.49
C ASP A 74 -50.08 99.63 -100.82
N PRO A 75 -49.85 100.27 -99.65
CA PRO A 75 -48.58 100.12 -98.93
C PRO A 75 -48.32 98.70 -98.40
N ALA A 76 -49.27 97.77 -98.55
CA ALA A 76 -49.08 96.35 -98.23
C ALA A 76 -48.44 95.52 -99.36
N THR A 77 -48.24 96.11 -100.55
CA THR A 77 -47.47 95.55 -101.66
C THR A 77 -46.22 96.42 -101.89
N PRO A 78 -45.14 96.22 -101.11
CA PRO A 78 -43.95 97.06 -101.22
C PRO A 78 -43.18 96.81 -102.52
N ASP A 79 -42.61 97.88 -103.08
CA ASP A 79 -41.84 97.85 -104.31
C ASP A 79 -40.43 97.22 -104.14
N ASP A 80 -39.79 97.38 -102.97
CA ASP A 80 -38.35 97.09 -102.73
C ASP A 80 -38.06 96.11 -101.55
N ASP A 81 -39.08 95.59 -100.86
CA ASP A 81 -39.01 94.67 -99.69
C ASP A 81 -40.15 93.65 -99.77
N LEU A 82 -39.91 92.53 -100.47
CA LEU A 82 -40.99 91.64 -100.93
C LEU A 82 -41.48 90.66 -99.84
N ASP A 83 -40.62 90.32 -98.88
CA ASP A 83 -40.95 89.43 -97.77
C ASP A 83 -41.24 90.16 -96.44
N ALA A 84 -41.05 91.49 -96.43
CA ALA A 84 -41.41 92.39 -95.35
C ALA A 84 -40.64 92.15 -94.04
N ASP A 85 -39.38 91.70 -94.12
CA ASP A 85 -38.50 91.56 -92.95
C ASP A 85 -37.77 92.86 -92.57
N GLY A 86 -37.87 93.87 -93.44
CA GLY A 86 -37.35 95.22 -93.23
C GLY A 86 -35.96 95.47 -93.83
N ALA A 87 -35.36 94.49 -94.52
CA ALA A 87 -34.16 94.67 -95.32
C ALA A 87 -34.54 95.00 -96.78
N PRO A 88 -34.04 96.09 -97.38
CA PRO A 88 -34.24 96.34 -98.81
C PRO A 88 -33.34 95.41 -99.64
N LEU A 89 -33.74 95.08 -100.88
CA LEU A 89 -33.02 94.21 -101.84
C LEU A 89 -31.48 94.41 -101.94
N ALA A 90 -30.97 95.60 -101.63
CA ALA A 90 -29.53 95.89 -101.67
C ALA A 90 -28.73 95.29 -100.49
N GLU A 91 -29.40 95.01 -99.36
CA GLU A 91 -28.83 94.52 -98.10
C GLU A 91 -29.36 93.13 -97.73
N ASP A 92 -30.41 92.68 -98.41
CA ASP A 92 -31.03 91.36 -98.26
C ASP A 92 -30.38 90.32 -99.20
N CYS A 93 -29.96 89.17 -98.66
CA CYS A 93 -29.38 88.09 -99.45
C CYS A 93 -30.42 87.15 -100.07
N ASP A 94 -31.70 87.23 -99.68
CA ASP A 94 -32.87 86.60 -100.33
C ASP A 94 -34.17 87.34 -99.98
N ASP A 95 -34.50 88.37 -100.78
CA ASP A 95 -35.71 89.24 -100.72
C ASP A 95 -37.05 88.50 -101.00
N GLN A 96 -37.12 87.22 -100.69
CA GLN A 96 -38.31 86.37 -100.70
C GLN A 96 -38.36 85.46 -99.45
N ASP A 97 -37.34 85.48 -98.59
CA ASP A 97 -37.22 84.68 -97.36
C ASP A 97 -36.89 85.55 -96.14
N PRO A 98 -37.87 85.84 -95.26
CA PRO A 98 -37.71 86.76 -94.14
C PRO A 98 -36.85 86.20 -92.99
N THR A 99 -36.23 85.04 -93.20
CA THR A 99 -35.26 84.44 -92.28
C THR A 99 -33.82 84.68 -92.71
N ARG A 100 -33.61 85.42 -93.80
CA ARG A 100 -32.30 85.62 -94.44
C ARG A 100 -31.98 87.10 -94.64
N SER A 101 -31.73 87.80 -93.53
CA SER A 101 -31.38 89.22 -93.53
C SER A 101 -30.34 89.57 -92.49
N PRO A 102 -29.69 90.75 -92.57
CA PRO A 102 -28.59 91.16 -91.70
C PRO A 102 -28.79 91.07 -90.17
N GLU A 103 -30.02 90.90 -89.68
CA GLU A 103 -30.33 90.74 -88.26
C GLU A 103 -30.87 89.34 -87.90
N ALA A 104 -30.87 88.39 -88.84
CA ALA A 104 -31.25 87.01 -88.60
C ALA A 104 -30.27 86.32 -87.65
N VAL A 105 -30.75 85.27 -86.96
CA VAL A 105 -29.92 84.48 -86.04
C VAL A 105 -29.50 83.21 -86.75
N GLU A 106 -28.20 82.93 -86.72
CA GLU A 106 -27.65 81.74 -87.32
C GLU A 106 -28.22 80.43 -86.75
N VAL A 107 -28.47 79.49 -87.64
CA VAL A 107 -28.87 78.11 -87.36
C VAL A 107 -28.07 77.18 -88.26
N CYS A 108 -27.58 76.07 -87.69
CA CYS A 108 -26.77 75.07 -88.38
C CYS A 108 -27.54 74.31 -89.50
N ASP A 109 -27.82 74.96 -90.62
CA ASP A 109 -28.53 74.39 -91.78
C ASP A 109 -27.81 74.61 -93.13
N GLY A 110 -26.63 75.23 -93.11
CA GLY A 110 -25.77 75.45 -94.27
C GLY A 110 -26.17 76.66 -95.11
N VAL A 111 -27.01 77.55 -94.56
CA VAL A 111 -27.42 78.82 -95.16
C VAL A 111 -26.80 79.96 -94.36
N ASP A 112 -26.31 80.99 -95.04
CA ASP A 112 -25.96 82.27 -94.42
C ASP A 112 -27.28 83.03 -94.18
N GLN A 113 -27.73 83.08 -92.91
CA GLN A 113 -28.98 83.72 -92.53
C GLN A 113 -28.76 85.20 -92.26
N ASP A 114 -27.65 85.59 -91.64
CA ASP A 114 -27.35 86.99 -91.32
C ASP A 114 -26.62 87.78 -92.44
N CYS A 115 -26.44 87.15 -93.60
CA CYS A 115 -25.85 87.73 -94.80
C CYS A 115 -24.45 88.35 -94.58
N ASP A 116 -23.70 87.93 -93.54
CA ASP A 116 -22.37 88.48 -93.24
C ASP A 116 -21.24 87.83 -94.08
N GLY A 117 -21.56 86.72 -94.74
CA GLY A 117 -20.69 85.97 -95.65
C GLY A 117 -19.97 84.78 -95.01
N GLU A 118 -20.11 84.55 -93.71
CA GLU A 118 -19.83 83.27 -93.05
C GLU A 118 -21.11 82.39 -93.07
N ILE A 119 -20.97 81.11 -92.74
CA ILE A 119 -22.10 80.16 -92.75
C ILE A 119 -22.03 79.36 -91.45
N ASP A 120 -23.13 79.32 -90.69
CA ASP A 120 -23.31 78.52 -89.48
C ASP A 120 -22.30 78.85 -88.34
N GLU A 121 -21.87 80.11 -88.20
CA GLU A 121 -20.93 80.55 -87.14
C GLU A 121 -21.58 80.83 -85.77
N GLY A 122 -22.88 80.55 -85.65
CA GLY A 122 -23.65 80.60 -84.40
C GLY A 122 -24.68 79.48 -84.29
N GLY A 123 -25.16 79.22 -83.06
CA GLY A 123 -26.26 78.26 -82.82
C GLY A 123 -25.85 76.80 -82.64
N GLY A 124 -24.56 76.54 -82.36
CA GLY A 124 -24.02 75.20 -82.15
C GLY A 124 -24.39 74.56 -80.80
N SER A 125 -24.13 73.27 -80.66
CA SER A 125 -24.19 72.57 -79.36
C SER A 125 -22.81 72.58 -78.68
N LEU A 126 -22.79 72.51 -77.35
CA LEU A 126 -21.54 72.32 -76.60
C LEU A 126 -21.09 70.87 -76.71
N PHE A 127 -19.83 70.70 -77.04
CA PHE A 127 -19.09 69.44 -76.95
C PHE A 127 -17.90 69.65 -76.00
N TYR A 128 -17.45 68.56 -75.38
CA TYR A 128 -16.38 68.49 -74.39
C TYR A 128 -15.28 67.58 -74.93
N ALA A 129 -14.01 67.92 -74.69
CA ALA A 129 -12.89 67.08 -75.09
C ALA A 129 -13.03 65.68 -74.44
N ASP A 130 -12.74 64.64 -75.21
CA ASP A 130 -12.72 63.23 -74.82
C ASP A 130 -11.33 62.70 -75.20
N ASP A 131 -10.35 62.99 -74.34
CA ASP A 131 -8.92 62.82 -74.62
C ASP A 131 -8.48 61.35 -74.48
N ASP A 132 -9.16 60.55 -73.66
CA ASP A 132 -8.89 59.12 -73.46
C ASP A 132 -9.80 58.17 -74.28
N GLY A 133 -10.93 58.67 -74.77
CA GLY A 133 -11.82 57.95 -75.69
C GLY A 133 -12.86 57.06 -75.02
N ASP A 134 -13.20 57.27 -73.76
CA ASP A 134 -14.20 56.46 -73.03
C ASP A 134 -15.65 56.89 -73.31
N GLY A 135 -15.84 58.06 -73.93
CA GLY A 135 -17.14 58.59 -74.33
C GLY A 135 -17.74 59.63 -73.37
N PHE A 136 -17.06 59.96 -72.28
CA PHE A 136 -17.32 61.09 -71.41
C PHE A 136 -16.26 62.17 -71.67
N GLY A 137 -16.54 63.42 -71.30
CA GLY A 137 -15.62 64.52 -71.62
C GLY A 137 -15.42 65.52 -70.51
N ASP A 138 -14.30 66.24 -70.56
CA ASP A 138 -13.87 67.19 -69.53
C ASP A 138 -14.79 68.43 -69.49
N PRO A 139 -15.53 68.67 -68.39
CA PRO A 139 -16.38 69.86 -68.25
C PRO A 139 -15.60 71.18 -68.29
N ALA A 140 -14.28 71.17 -68.08
CA ALA A 140 -13.41 72.34 -68.19
C ALA A 140 -12.99 72.66 -69.63
N GLN A 141 -13.14 71.72 -70.57
CA GLN A 141 -12.73 71.87 -71.98
C GLN A 141 -13.95 71.77 -72.92
N ALA A 142 -14.74 72.85 -72.96
CA ALA A 142 -15.92 72.94 -73.81
C ALA A 142 -15.68 73.77 -75.09
N ALA A 143 -16.21 73.31 -76.22
CA ALA A 143 -16.26 74.03 -77.49
C ALA A 143 -17.66 73.96 -78.10
N GLU A 144 -18.11 75.07 -78.70
CA GLU A 144 -19.38 75.13 -79.41
C GLU A 144 -19.16 74.76 -80.89
N SER A 145 -19.98 73.85 -81.41
CA SER A 145 -19.91 73.40 -82.81
C SER A 145 -21.27 72.89 -83.27
N CYS A 146 -21.55 72.96 -84.58
CA CYS A 146 -22.74 72.34 -85.17
C CYS A 146 -22.66 70.80 -85.22
N GLU A 147 -21.45 70.26 -85.31
CA GLU A 147 -21.18 68.82 -85.30
C GLU A 147 -20.05 68.49 -84.32
N GLY A 148 -20.13 67.35 -83.64
CA GLY A 148 -19.08 66.88 -82.75
C GLY A 148 -17.82 66.50 -83.55
N ALA A 149 -16.69 67.13 -83.21
CA ALA A 149 -15.41 66.77 -83.80
C ALA A 149 -14.92 65.42 -83.25
N GLU A 150 -14.01 64.76 -83.98
CA GLU A 150 -13.34 63.55 -83.47
C GLU A 150 -12.54 63.91 -82.22
N GLY A 151 -12.75 63.16 -81.12
CA GLY A 151 -12.20 63.47 -79.79
C GLY A 151 -13.03 64.47 -78.97
N TRP A 152 -14.32 64.66 -79.30
CA TRP A 152 -15.24 65.49 -78.54
C TRP A 152 -16.60 64.81 -78.37
N VAL A 153 -17.16 64.84 -77.16
CA VAL A 153 -18.47 64.24 -76.80
C VAL A 153 -19.43 65.27 -76.21
N ALA A 154 -20.73 64.96 -76.20
CA ALA A 154 -21.74 65.85 -75.63
C ALA A 154 -21.88 65.70 -74.10
N ASP A 155 -21.40 64.58 -73.56
CA ASP A 155 -21.40 64.31 -72.13
C ASP A 155 -20.21 64.99 -71.46
N ASN A 156 -20.40 65.51 -70.25
CA ASN A 156 -19.43 66.37 -69.56
C ASN A 156 -19.15 65.97 -68.12
N THR A 157 -19.43 64.70 -67.82
CA THR A 157 -19.45 64.18 -66.46
C THR A 157 -18.15 63.48 -66.07
N ASP A 158 -17.13 63.52 -66.93
CA ASP A 158 -15.83 62.94 -66.65
C ASP A 158 -15.09 63.70 -65.53
N CYS A 159 -14.49 62.95 -64.60
CA CYS A 159 -13.68 63.49 -63.54
C CYS A 159 -12.15 63.38 -63.78
N ASP A 160 -11.69 62.56 -64.74
CA ASP A 160 -10.31 62.53 -65.25
C ASP A 160 -10.23 62.06 -66.72
N ASP A 161 -10.35 63.03 -67.64
CA ASP A 161 -10.30 62.90 -69.11
C ASP A 161 -8.95 62.39 -69.69
N ASN A 162 -8.08 61.82 -68.84
CA ASN A 162 -6.83 61.19 -69.25
C ASN A 162 -6.78 59.68 -68.97
N GLU A 163 -7.80 59.11 -68.33
CA GLU A 163 -7.83 57.72 -67.88
C GLU A 163 -9.17 57.04 -68.22
N GLU A 164 -9.19 56.19 -69.26
CA GLU A 164 -10.36 55.46 -69.82
C GLU A 164 -11.15 54.60 -68.80
N THR A 165 -10.65 54.46 -67.58
CA THR A 165 -11.29 53.72 -66.48
C THR A 165 -11.93 54.59 -65.42
N VAL A 166 -11.87 55.92 -65.57
CA VAL A 166 -12.36 56.90 -64.60
C VAL A 166 -13.51 57.68 -65.22
N TYR A 167 -14.73 57.18 -65.06
CA TYR A 167 -15.94 57.78 -65.60
C TYR A 167 -17.17 57.44 -64.76
N PRO A 168 -18.25 58.23 -64.86
CA PRO A 168 -19.47 57.98 -64.11
C PRO A 168 -20.03 56.56 -64.28
N ASP A 169 -20.38 55.94 -63.15
CA ASP A 169 -20.85 54.55 -63.07
C ASP A 169 -19.81 53.47 -63.46
N ALA A 170 -18.51 53.80 -63.61
CA ALA A 170 -17.46 52.78 -63.74
C ALA A 170 -17.42 51.85 -62.51
N PRO A 171 -16.98 50.59 -62.62
CA PRO A 171 -16.75 49.75 -61.45
C PRO A 171 -15.52 50.23 -60.67
N GLU A 172 -15.66 50.42 -59.36
CA GLU A 172 -14.52 50.64 -58.48
C GLU A 172 -13.50 49.50 -58.56
N VAL A 173 -12.23 49.88 -58.59
CA VAL A 173 -11.08 49.01 -58.47
C VAL A 173 -10.23 49.57 -57.34
N CYS A 174 -9.63 48.70 -56.53
CA CYS A 174 -8.84 49.14 -55.39
C CYS A 174 -7.46 49.71 -55.81
N ASP A 175 -7.46 50.90 -56.40
CA ASP A 175 -6.30 51.57 -57.00
C ASP A 175 -6.08 53.00 -56.49
N GLU A 176 -6.81 53.40 -55.44
CA GLU A 176 -6.78 54.74 -54.83
C GLU A 176 -7.36 55.86 -55.72
N LEU A 177 -8.06 55.51 -56.81
CA LEU A 177 -8.81 56.43 -57.65
C LEU A 177 -10.32 56.33 -57.36
N ASP A 178 -11.04 57.41 -57.62
CA ASP A 178 -12.51 57.42 -57.66
C ASP A 178 -12.90 57.06 -59.09
N ASN A 179 -13.00 55.76 -59.39
CA ASN A 179 -13.21 55.31 -60.77
C ASN A 179 -14.59 55.74 -61.28
N ASN A 180 -15.59 55.81 -60.40
CA ASN A 180 -16.97 56.04 -60.78
C ASN A 180 -17.45 57.50 -60.64
N CYS A 181 -16.53 58.40 -60.28
CA CYS A 181 -16.74 59.83 -60.09
C CYS A 181 -17.85 60.18 -59.09
N ASP A 182 -18.13 59.35 -58.07
CA ASP A 182 -19.16 59.61 -57.05
C ASP A 182 -18.66 60.42 -55.84
N GLY A 183 -17.35 60.66 -55.76
CA GLY A 183 -16.67 61.40 -54.72
C GLY A 183 -16.18 60.54 -53.54
N VAL A 184 -16.34 59.22 -53.62
CA VAL A 184 -15.75 58.23 -52.71
C VAL A 184 -14.69 57.43 -53.49
N VAL A 185 -13.65 57.00 -52.78
CA VAL A 185 -12.52 56.27 -53.40
C VAL A 185 -12.59 54.83 -52.91
N ASP A 186 -12.50 53.88 -53.84
CA ASP A 186 -12.41 52.44 -53.61
C ASP A 186 -13.61 51.85 -52.82
N GLU A 187 -14.82 52.45 -52.87
CA GLU A 187 -15.94 51.93 -52.10
C GLU A 187 -16.46 50.58 -52.63
N GLY A 188 -16.86 49.71 -51.68
CA GLY A 188 -17.37 48.39 -52.01
C GLY A 188 -16.30 47.37 -52.46
N VAL A 189 -15.02 47.78 -52.58
CA VAL A 189 -13.89 46.89 -52.92
C VAL A 189 -12.85 46.75 -51.80
N LEU A 190 -12.98 47.53 -50.71
CA LEU A 190 -12.12 47.37 -49.52
C LEU A 190 -12.31 46.02 -48.83
N SER A 191 -11.22 45.47 -48.30
CA SER A 191 -11.21 44.31 -47.42
C SER A 191 -11.00 44.76 -45.97
N THR A 192 -11.60 44.03 -45.02
CA THR A 192 -11.38 44.26 -43.60
C THR A 192 -10.14 43.51 -43.13
N PHE A 193 -9.25 44.20 -42.43
CA PHE A 193 -8.08 43.63 -41.78
C PHE A 193 -8.10 43.97 -40.28
N TYR A 194 -7.50 43.12 -39.45
CA TYR A 194 -7.48 43.20 -38.00
C TYR A 194 -6.05 43.39 -37.52
N ARG A 195 -5.87 44.17 -36.46
CA ARG A 195 -4.54 44.46 -35.91
C ARG A 195 -3.89 43.17 -35.40
N ASP A 196 -2.62 42.98 -35.75
CA ASP A 196 -1.76 41.87 -35.33
C ASP A 196 -0.52 42.48 -34.65
N ALA A 197 -0.61 42.72 -33.34
CA ALA A 197 0.40 43.43 -32.58
C ALA A 197 1.53 42.53 -32.07
N ASP A 198 1.29 41.24 -31.86
CA ASP A 198 2.31 40.29 -31.43
C ASP A 198 2.95 39.49 -32.58
N ARG A 199 2.35 39.53 -33.78
CA ARG A 199 2.85 38.99 -35.04
C ARG A 199 2.75 37.48 -35.16
N ASP A 200 1.68 36.88 -34.65
CA ASP A 200 1.40 35.47 -34.81
C ASP A 200 0.59 35.13 -36.08
N GLY A 201 0.02 36.16 -36.72
CA GLY A 201 -0.75 36.06 -37.96
C GLY A 201 -2.26 35.99 -37.76
N GLN A 202 -2.75 36.03 -36.52
CA GLN A 202 -4.14 36.22 -36.12
C GLN A 202 -4.33 37.68 -35.69
N GLY A 203 -5.54 38.20 -35.76
CA GLY A 203 -5.81 39.61 -35.51
C GLY A 203 -6.97 39.85 -34.57
N ASP A 204 -6.93 40.99 -33.88
CA ASP A 204 -7.92 41.38 -32.88
C ASP A 204 -9.23 41.88 -33.52
N LEU A 205 -10.33 41.16 -33.28
CA LEU A 205 -11.67 41.49 -33.78
C LEU A 205 -12.16 42.88 -33.34
N ASP A 206 -11.65 43.42 -32.21
CA ASP A 206 -12.02 44.75 -31.71
C ASP A 206 -11.30 45.90 -32.43
N PHE A 207 -10.30 45.61 -33.27
CA PHE A 207 -9.51 46.63 -34.00
C PHE A 207 -9.48 46.42 -35.52
N PRO A 208 -10.65 46.49 -36.21
CA PRO A 208 -10.70 46.39 -37.66
C PRO A 208 -10.28 47.69 -38.38
N ILE A 209 -9.73 47.55 -39.58
CA ILE A 209 -9.52 48.61 -40.57
C ILE A 209 -9.92 48.11 -41.96
N GLU A 210 -10.47 49.00 -42.79
CA GLU A 210 -10.76 48.70 -44.20
C GLU A 210 -9.63 49.24 -45.09
N SER A 211 -9.13 48.42 -46.02
CA SER A 211 -8.06 48.80 -46.96
C SER A 211 -8.04 47.88 -48.20
N CYS A 212 -7.31 48.27 -49.24
CA CYS A 212 -7.08 47.44 -50.43
C CYS A 212 -6.14 46.27 -50.19
N ALA A 213 -5.19 46.46 -49.27
CA ALA A 213 -4.20 45.46 -48.91
C ALA A 213 -3.90 45.59 -47.42
N ALA A 214 -3.50 44.49 -46.79
CA ALA A 214 -3.19 44.43 -45.37
C ALA A 214 -2.17 45.53 -44.99
N PRO A 215 -2.57 46.53 -44.17
CA PRO A 215 -1.63 47.52 -43.67
C PRO A 215 -0.56 46.87 -42.81
N SER A 216 0.59 47.54 -42.63
CA SER A 216 1.64 46.98 -41.78
C SER A 216 1.16 46.81 -40.33
N GLY A 217 1.22 45.57 -39.84
CA GLY A 217 0.72 45.20 -38.50
C GLY A 217 -0.77 44.86 -38.46
N TYR A 218 -1.36 44.50 -39.61
CA TYR A 218 -2.72 44.00 -39.73
C TYR A 218 -2.75 42.72 -40.60
N VAL A 219 -3.73 41.84 -40.37
CA VAL A 219 -3.95 40.56 -41.07
C VAL A 219 -5.43 40.36 -41.39
N GLU A 220 -5.80 39.41 -42.26
CA GLU A 220 -7.21 39.15 -42.61
C GLU A 220 -7.99 38.40 -41.52
N SER A 221 -7.28 37.62 -40.70
CA SER A 221 -7.87 36.78 -39.65
C SER A 221 -8.31 37.62 -38.44
N ASP A 222 -9.46 37.28 -37.84
CA ASP A 222 -10.04 37.91 -36.64
C ASP A 222 -10.06 36.98 -35.41
N GLU A 223 -9.21 35.96 -35.42
CA GLU A 223 -9.26 34.82 -34.51
C GLU A 223 -8.20 34.91 -33.38
N ASP A 224 -7.93 36.11 -32.88
CA ASP A 224 -7.02 36.37 -31.76
C ASP A 224 -7.78 36.91 -30.54
N CYS A 225 -7.66 36.23 -29.40
CA CYS A 225 -8.27 36.65 -28.13
C CYS A 225 -7.31 37.38 -27.17
N ASP A 226 -6.00 37.41 -27.43
CA ASP A 226 -5.01 38.27 -26.77
C ASP A 226 -3.90 38.70 -27.76
N ASP A 227 -4.20 39.77 -28.52
CA ASP A 227 -3.32 40.45 -29.50
C ASP A 227 -2.02 41.02 -28.93
N THR A 228 -1.70 40.75 -27.67
CA THR A 228 -0.42 41.09 -27.06
C THR A 228 0.48 39.88 -26.81
N ASN A 229 -0.01 38.67 -27.08
CA ASN A 229 0.65 37.42 -26.78
C ASN A 229 0.44 36.34 -27.87
N ALA A 230 1.47 36.18 -28.70
CA ALA A 230 1.54 35.25 -29.84
C ALA A 230 1.41 33.74 -29.50
N LYS A 231 1.08 33.42 -28.24
CA LYS A 231 0.77 32.07 -27.76
C LYS A 231 -0.71 31.90 -27.42
N ILE A 232 -1.52 32.93 -27.61
CA ILE A 232 -2.94 32.94 -27.29
C ILE A 232 -3.67 33.35 -28.58
N SER A 233 -4.09 32.37 -29.36
CA SER A 233 -4.85 32.55 -30.60
C SER A 233 -5.40 31.21 -31.06
N THR A 234 -6.35 31.16 -31.99
CA THR A 234 -6.94 29.89 -32.44
C THR A 234 -5.99 28.87 -33.07
N ASN A 235 -4.75 29.27 -33.36
CA ASN A 235 -3.69 28.37 -33.82
C ASN A 235 -2.72 27.92 -32.72
N ALA A 236 -2.86 28.45 -31.51
CA ALA A 236 -2.07 28.04 -30.37
C ALA A 236 -2.45 26.63 -29.93
N THR A 237 -1.60 26.04 -29.09
CA THR A 237 -1.87 24.74 -28.48
C THR A 237 -2.29 25.00 -27.05
N GLU A 238 -3.41 24.43 -26.64
CA GLU A 238 -3.89 24.54 -25.27
C GLU A 238 -2.93 23.95 -24.26
N LEU A 239 -2.75 24.65 -23.14
CA LEU A 239 -1.95 24.26 -21.99
C LEU A 239 -2.80 24.38 -20.73
N CYS A 240 -2.56 23.50 -19.76
CA CYS A 240 -3.05 23.61 -18.40
C CYS A 240 -2.34 24.77 -17.66
N ASP A 241 -2.66 26.03 -17.97
CA ASP A 241 -2.08 27.23 -17.37
C ASP A 241 -3.10 28.29 -16.93
N GLU A 242 -4.37 27.90 -16.82
CA GLU A 242 -5.53 28.73 -16.45
C GLU A 242 -5.86 29.82 -17.50
N VAL A 243 -5.38 29.66 -18.73
CA VAL A 243 -5.60 30.57 -19.85
C VAL A 243 -6.08 29.77 -21.06
N ASP A 244 -7.20 30.20 -21.64
CA ASP A 244 -7.67 29.76 -22.96
C ASP A 244 -6.64 30.18 -24.02
N ASN A 245 -5.68 29.30 -24.33
CA ASN A 245 -4.62 29.60 -25.29
C ASN A 245 -5.13 29.48 -26.73
N ASP A 246 -6.05 28.56 -27.01
CA ASP A 246 -6.56 28.36 -28.38
C ASP A 246 -7.88 29.09 -28.69
N CYS A 247 -8.31 29.99 -27.82
CA CYS A 247 -9.43 30.91 -27.99
C CYS A 247 -10.75 30.21 -28.37
N ASP A 248 -10.97 28.96 -27.96
CA ASP A 248 -12.19 28.20 -28.26
C ASP A 248 -13.32 28.44 -27.23
N GLY A 249 -12.98 29.12 -26.12
CA GLY A 249 -13.87 29.50 -25.03
C GLY A 249 -13.92 28.51 -23.85
N ALA A 250 -13.21 27.39 -23.92
CA ALA A 250 -12.87 26.56 -22.77
C ALA A 250 -11.49 26.95 -22.21
N ILE A 251 -11.24 26.58 -20.95
CA ILE A 251 -9.98 26.86 -20.26
C ILE A 251 -9.51 25.51 -19.74
N ASP A 252 -8.27 25.14 -20.05
CA ASP A 252 -7.59 23.94 -19.55
C ASP A 252 -8.35 22.62 -19.83
N GLU A 253 -8.59 22.28 -21.10
CA GLU A 253 -9.24 21.00 -21.44
C GLU A 253 -8.39 19.74 -21.14
N ASP A 254 -9.07 18.60 -21.10
CA ASP A 254 -8.46 17.28 -20.86
C ASP A 254 -7.48 16.82 -21.96
N ASP A 255 -7.44 17.48 -23.13
CA ASP A 255 -6.50 17.21 -24.23
C ASP A 255 -5.40 18.27 -24.40
N ALA A 256 -5.26 19.19 -23.44
CA ALA A 256 -4.16 20.13 -23.39
C ALA A 256 -2.78 19.42 -23.45
N ALA A 257 -1.78 20.07 -24.05
CA ALA A 257 -0.52 19.40 -24.39
C ALA A 257 0.35 19.01 -23.17
N ASN A 258 0.11 19.61 -22.01
CA ASN A 258 0.83 19.38 -20.76
C ASN A 258 -0.03 18.78 -19.62
N VAL A 259 -1.08 18.03 -19.97
CA VAL A 259 -1.89 17.31 -18.99
C VAL A 259 -1.05 16.43 -18.07
N SER A 260 -1.44 16.41 -16.79
CA SER A 260 -0.84 15.56 -15.78
C SER A 260 -1.42 14.14 -15.83
N SER A 261 -0.67 13.18 -15.31
CA SER A 261 -1.13 11.79 -15.17
C SER A 261 -1.67 11.56 -13.76
N PHE A 262 -2.91 11.08 -13.68
CA PHE A 262 -3.57 10.65 -12.46
C PHE A 262 -4.02 9.19 -12.61
N TYR A 263 -4.32 8.54 -11.50
CA TYR A 263 -4.71 7.14 -11.41
C TYR A 263 -5.94 7.05 -10.51
N SER A 264 -6.94 6.27 -10.92
CA SER A 264 -8.13 6.04 -10.10
C SER A 264 -7.72 5.51 -8.72
N ASP A 265 -8.30 6.07 -7.67
CA ASP A 265 -8.15 5.71 -6.25
C ASP A 265 -9.55 5.40 -5.73
N THR A 266 -10.00 4.15 -5.94
CA THR A 266 -11.39 3.75 -5.72
C THR A 266 -11.71 3.52 -4.24
N ASP A 267 -10.72 3.10 -3.45
CA ASP A 267 -10.88 2.84 -2.01
C ASP A 267 -10.47 4.02 -1.10
N GLY A 268 -9.75 5.01 -1.65
CA GLY A 268 -9.45 6.29 -1.01
C GLY A 268 -8.23 6.26 -0.09
N ASP A 269 -7.25 5.39 -0.33
CA ASP A 269 -6.05 5.27 0.51
C ASP A 269 -4.90 6.22 0.11
N GLY A 270 -5.01 6.88 -1.05
CA GLY A 270 -4.04 7.83 -1.56
C GLY A 270 -3.05 7.27 -2.60
N TYR A 271 -3.17 5.98 -2.93
CA TYR A 271 -2.51 5.32 -4.06
C TYR A 271 -3.58 4.98 -5.11
N GLY A 272 -3.18 4.82 -6.37
CA GLY A 272 -4.12 4.55 -7.44
C GLY A 272 -3.66 3.46 -8.39
N ASP A 273 -4.63 2.85 -9.08
CA ASP A 273 -4.45 1.73 -10.00
C ASP A 273 -3.57 2.13 -11.20
N PRO A 274 -2.36 1.55 -11.38
CA PRO A 274 -1.49 1.84 -12.51
C PRO A 274 -2.10 1.50 -13.88
N SER A 275 -3.13 0.66 -13.91
CA SER A 275 -3.88 0.29 -15.12
C SER A 275 -5.06 1.24 -15.43
N ALA A 276 -5.46 2.09 -14.49
CA ALA A 276 -6.53 3.07 -14.61
C ALA A 276 -6.00 4.51 -14.75
N LEU A 277 -5.14 4.73 -15.76
CA LEU A 277 -4.58 6.05 -16.08
C LEU A 277 -5.66 7.03 -16.56
N ILE A 278 -5.68 8.22 -15.97
CA ILE A 278 -6.49 9.37 -16.34
C ILE A 278 -5.55 10.54 -16.65
N GLN A 279 -5.74 11.20 -17.79
CA GLN A 279 -5.00 12.43 -18.14
C GLN A 279 -5.94 13.61 -17.98
N ALA A 280 -5.51 14.63 -17.23
CA ALA A 280 -6.28 15.84 -16.97
C ALA A 280 -5.36 16.98 -16.50
N CYS A 281 -5.86 18.22 -16.53
CA CYS A 281 -5.16 19.38 -16.00
C CYS A 281 -5.16 19.43 -14.46
N GLU A 282 -6.29 19.09 -13.85
CA GLU A 282 -6.44 18.94 -12.40
C GLU A 282 -6.78 17.50 -12.03
N ALA A 283 -6.44 17.10 -10.80
CA ALA A 283 -6.76 15.76 -10.29
C ALA A 283 -8.28 15.55 -10.25
N PRO A 284 -8.83 14.58 -10.99
CA PRO A 284 -10.23 14.23 -10.88
C PRO A 284 -10.57 13.74 -9.47
N SER A 285 -11.83 13.94 -9.05
CA SER A 285 -12.28 13.41 -7.75
C SER A 285 -12.14 11.89 -7.70
N GLY A 286 -11.40 11.39 -6.70
CA GLY A 286 -11.10 9.95 -6.58
C GLY A 286 -9.96 9.49 -7.48
N ALA A 287 -9.03 10.39 -7.84
CA ALA A 287 -7.80 10.04 -8.52
C ALA A 287 -6.59 10.72 -7.88
N VAL A 288 -5.44 10.06 -7.91
CA VAL A 288 -4.18 10.50 -7.29
C VAL A 288 -3.03 10.40 -8.28
N THR A 289 -1.89 11.04 -8.00
CA THR A 289 -0.71 11.00 -8.87
C THR A 289 0.14 9.75 -8.67
N ASP A 290 -0.09 9.00 -7.60
CA ASP A 290 0.73 7.87 -7.20
C ASP A 290 0.16 6.54 -7.72
N ALA A 291 0.85 5.90 -8.66
CA ALA A 291 0.35 4.77 -9.44
C ALA A 291 0.70 3.39 -8.83
N ARG A 292 0.94 3.32 -7.53
CA ARG A 292 1.62 2.17 -6.91
C ARG A 292 0.68 1.22 -6.17
N ASP A 293 -0.62 1.37 -6.34
CA ASP A 293 -1.61 0.47 -5.78
C ASP A 293 -1.67 -0.85 -6.57
N CYS A 294 -1.60 -1.98 -5.87
CA CYS A 294 -1.72 -3.31 -6.45
C CYS A 294 -3.12 -3.94 -6.32
N ASP A 295 -4.01 -3.40 -5.48
CA ASP A 295 -5.45 -3.71 -5.45
C ASP A 295 -6.29 -2.49 -5.02
N ASP A 296 -6.64 -1.64 -6.00
CA ASP A 296 -7.43 -0.39 -5.88
C ASP A 296 -8.85 -0.54 -5.29
N LYS A 297 -9.23 -1.73 -4.82
CA LYS A 297 -10.50 -1.96 -4.13
C LYS A 297 -10.32 -2.22 -2.65
N ASP A 298 -9.09 -2.32 -2.17
CA ASP A 298 -8.77 -2.63 -0.79
C ASP A 298 -7.71 -1.67 -0.23
N ALA A 299 -8.17 -0.68 0.54
CA ALA A 299 -7.32 0.32 1.19
C ALA A 299 -6.29 -0.24 2.19
N ALA A 300 -6.30 -1.56 2.44
CA ALA A 300 -5.26 -2.25 3.21
C ALA A 300 -4.12 -2.81 2.32
N VAL A 301 -4.20 -2.66 1.00
CA VAL A 301 -3.27 -3.21 0.01
C VAL A 301 -2.65 -2.06 -0.79
N ASN A 302 -1.58 -1.47 -0.26
CA ASN A 302 -0.87 -0.35 -0.88
C ASN A 302 0.56 -0.22 -0.34
N PRO A 303 1.46 0.53 -1.01
CA PRO A 303 2.85 0.70 -0.58
C PRO A 303 3.10 1.30 0.82
N GLY A 304 2.07 1.81 1.48
CA GLY A 304 2.13 2.31 2.85
C GLY A 304 1.57 1.34 3.89
N ALA A 305 0.97 0.23 3.47
CA ALA A 305 0.42 -0.79 4.33
C ALA A 305 1.53 -1.59 5.03
N SER A 306 1.15 -2.33 6.07
CA SER A 306 2.03 -3.29 6.72
C SER A 306 1.64 -4.68 6.27
N GLU A 307 2.63 -5.50 5.95
CA GLU A 307 2.40 -6.89 5.59
C GLU A 307 1.86 -7.69 6.79
N VAL A 308 0.86 -8.52 6.50
CA VAL A 308 0.18 -9.41 7.45
C VAL A 308 0.01 -10.82 6.89
N CYS A 309 -0.15 -11.81 7.77
CA CYS A 309 -0.35 -13.21 7.40
C CYS A 309 -1.74 -13.52 6.82
N ASP A 310 -2.05 -13.02 5.62
CA ASP A 310 -3.32 -13.23 4.92
C ASP A 310 -3.19 -13.81 3.50
N GLY A 311 -1.97 -14.00 3.01
CA GLY A 311 -1.68 -14.53 1.67
C GLY A 311 -1.80 -13.51 0.53
N ALA A 312 -1.99 -12.22 0.83
CA ALA A 312 -1.86 -11.12 -0.10
C ALA A 312 -0.46 -10.47 -0.02
N ASP A 313 -0.15 -9.59 -0.96
CA ASP A 313 1.01 -8.70 -0.93
C ASP A 313 0.44 -7.34 -0.50
N ASN A 314 0.39 -7.06 0.80
CA ASN A 314 -0.31 -5.88 1.32
C ASN A 314 0.48 -4.61 1.04
N ASP A 315 1.82 -4.65 0.99
CA ASP A 315 2.65 -3.47 0.76
C ASP A 315 3.13 -3.29 -0.70
N CYS A 316 2.63 -4.11 -1.61
CA CYS A 316 2.88 -4.06 -3.04
C CYS A 316 4.37 -4.11 -3.41
N ASP A 317 5.20 -4.79 -2.60
CA ASP A 317 6.65 -4.93 -2.84
C ASP A 317 7.03 -6.23 -3.57
N THR A 318 6.04 -7.07 -3.88
CA THR A 318 6.11 -8.40 -4.53
C THR A 318 6.53 -9.57 -3.64
N LEU A 319 6.79 -9.31 -2.36
CA LEU A 319 6.97 -10.33 -1.34
C LEU A 319 5.60 -10.60 -0.69
N ILE A 320 5.43 -11.81 -0.18
CA ILE A 320 4.15 -12.26 0.42
C ILE A 320 4.50 -13.00 1.70
N ASP A 321 3.82 -12.65 2.79
CA ASP A 321 3.88 -13.34 4.09
C ASP A 321 5.34 -13.62 4.53
N ASP A 322 5.71 -14.90 4.76
CA ASP A 322 7.03 -15.35 5.23
C ASP A 322 8.20 -14.95 4.31
N ALA A 323 7.93 -14.56 3.07
CA ALA A 323 8.95 -14.06 2.15
C ALA A 323 9.25 -12.57 2.36
N ASP A 324 8.39 -11.84 3.06
CA ASP A 324 8.47 -10.40 3.27
C ASP A 324 9.11 -10.03 4.62
N PRO A 325 10.24 -9.29 4.63
CA PRO A 325 10.84 -8.73 5.84
C PRO A 325 9.97 -7.70 6.60
N GLY A 326 8.94 -7.14 5.96
CA GLY A 326 7.99 -6.18 6.50
C GLY A 326 6.87 -6.80 7.35
N LEU A 327 6.76 -8.13 7.35
CA LEU A 327 5.74 -8.89 8.06
C LEU A 327 5.68 -8.53 9.55
N SER A 328 4.49 -8.19 10.04
CA SER A 328 4.31 -7.58 11.36
C SER A 328 3.52 -8.42 12.38
N ASP A 329 2.82 -9.47 11.93
CA ASP A 329 1.95 -10.31 12.75
C ASP A 329 2.28 -11.81 12.71
N ALA A 330 3.51 -12.15 12.30
CA ALA A 330 4.02 -13.52 12.36
C ALA A 330 3.85 -14.12 13.76
N ALA A 331 3.40 -15.37 13.81
CA ALA A 331 3.34 -16.13 15.05
C ALA A 331 4.69 -16.77 15.34
N THR A 332 5.02 -16.92 16.62
CA THR A 332 6.18 -17.73 17.04
C THR A 332 5.75 -19.18 17.18
N TYR A 333 6.36 -20.07 16.41
CA TYR A 333 6.23 -21.51 16.52
C TYR A 333 7.51 -22.12 17.11
N PHE A 334 7.38 -23.29 17.72
CA PHE A 334 8.44 -24.02 18.43
C PHE A 334 8.61 -25.40 17.81
N GLU A 335 9.85 -25.86 17.64
CA GLU A 335 10.17 -27.19 17.10
C GLU A 335 9.61 -28.28 18.04
N ASP A 336 8.90 -29.25 17.47
CA ASP A 336 8.29 -30.43 18.12
C ASP A 336 8.91 -31.67 17.45
N ASN A 337 10.07 -32.08 17.96
CA ASN A 337 10.92 -33.08 17.33
C ASN A 337 10.50 -34.52 17.66
N ASP A 338 9.78 -34.74 18.76
CA ASP A 338 9.25 -36.05 19.13
C ASP A 338 7.77 -36.28 18.76
N GLY A 339 7.05 -35.21 18.42
CA GLY A 339 5.70 -35.24 17.85
C GLY A 339 4.58 -35.37 18.87
N ASP A 340 4.77 -34.91 20.11
CA ASP A 340 3.77 -35.00 21.17
C ASP A 340 2.82 -33.80 21.25
N GLY A 341 3.15 -32.71 20.54
CA GLY A 341 2.34 -31.50 20.44
C GLY A 341 2.79 -30.33 21.33
N TYR A 342 3.86 -30.49 22.09
CA TYR A 342 4.58 -29.44 22.78
C TYR A 342 5.94 -29.24 22.09
N GLY A 343 6.50 -28.03 22.15
CA GLY A 343 7.75 -27.72 21.46
C GLY A 343 8.78 -27.08 22.38
N ASP A 344 10.04 -27.14 21.94
CA ASP A 344 11.19 -26.64 22.68
C ASP A 344 11.15 -25.11 22.82
N PRO A 345 11.09 -24.54 24.05
CA PRO A 345 11.10 -23.10 24.27
C PRO A 345 12.37 -22.39 23.78
N ASP A 346 13.48 -23.11 23.61
CA ASP A 346 14.76 -22.58 23.12
C ASP A 346 14.91 -22.71 21.58
N ALA A 347 14.00 -23.43 20.89
CA ALA A 347 14.01 -23.63 19.44
C ALA A 347 12.73 -23.06 18.79
N SER A 348 12.73 -21.74 18.55
CA SER A 348 11.59 -21.03 17.97
C SER A 348 11.87 -20.42 16.59
N ILE A 349 10.84 -20.33 15.75
CA ILE A 349 10.82 -19.60 14.48
C ILE A 349 9.58 -18.69 14.40
N GLU A 350 9.72 -17.52 13.77
CA GLU A 350 8.58 -16.66 13.42
C GLU A 350 8.12 -17.01 12.01
N ALA A 351 6.83 -17.34 11.85
CA ALA A 351 6.22 -17.66 10.57
C ALA A 351 4.70 -17.39 10.58
N CYS A 352 4.07 -17.37 9.41
CA CYS A 352 2.61 -17.29 9.28
C CYS A 352 1.93 -18.62 9.54
N ILE A 353 2.52 -19.72 9.07
CA ILE A 353 1.97 -21.08 9.16
C ILE A 353 3.06 -21.99 9.71
N PRO A 354 2.74 -22.90 10.66
CA PRO A 354 3.77 -23.81 11.18
C PRO A 354 4.24 -24.75 10.07
N SER A 355 5.55 -24.98 10.02
CA SER A 355 6.11 -26.09 9.27
C SER A 355 5.72 -27.43 9.91
N ALA A 356 5.95 -28.53 9.19
CA ALA A 356 5.70 -29.85 9.75
C ALA A 356 6.70 -30.14 10.88
N GLY A 357 6.19 -30.40 12.09
CA GLY A 357 7.01 -30.57 13.30
C GLY A 357 7.22 -29.27 14.07
N GLU A 358 6.32 -28.29 13.92
CA GLU A 358 6.32 -27.07 14.72
C GLU A 358 4.94 -26.86 15.36
N VAL A 359 4.91 -26.34 16.58
CA VAL A 359 3.69 -26.11 17.38
C VAL A 359 3.71 -24.73 18.05
N LEU A 360 2.55 -24.25 18.52
CA LEU A 360 2.44 -22.97 19.22
C LEU A 360 2.78 -23.05 20.71
N ASP A 361 2.73 -24.25 21.28
CA ASP A 361 2.93 -24.46 22.71
C ASP A 361 4.40 -24.75 22.99
N SER A 362 5.09 -23.86 23.70
CA SER A 362 6.53 -23.91 23.95
C SER A 362 6.88 -24.60 25.27
N SER A 363 6.02 -25.48 25.77
CA SER A 363 6.07 -25.92 27.17
C SER A 363 6.80 -27.26 27.36
N ASP A 364 7.52 -27.74 26.35
CA ASP A 364 8.29 -28.98 26.42
C ASP A 364 9.60 -28.78 27.19
N CYS A 365 9.91 -29.69 28.13
CA CYS A 365 11.16 -29.69 28.88
C CYS A 365 12.20 -30.73 28.40
N ASP A 366 11.82 -31.66 27.51
CA ASP A 366 12.72 -32.56 26.78
C ASP A 366 12.11 -32.97 25.42
N ASP A 367 12.26 -32.11 24.40
CA ASP A 367 11.78 -32.25 22.99
C ASP A 367 12.39 -33.44 22.21
N ALA A 368 13.07 -34.36 22.90
CA ALA A 368 13.54 -35.62 22.37
C ALA A 368 12.75 -36.83 22.90
N ASP A 369 11.85 -36.65 23.86
CA ASP A 369 11.07 -37.71 24.50
C ASP A 369 9.59 -37.34 24.68
N ALA A 370 8.74 -37.89 23.81
CA ALA A 370 7.29 -37.68 23.78
C ALA A 370 6.51 -38.11 25.06
N ASN A 371 7.21 -38.59 26.09
CA ASN A 371 6.66 -38.88 27.41
C ASN A 371 7.00 -37.80 28.45
N VAL A 372 7.78 -36.77 28.08
CA VAL A 372 8.26 -35.70 28.96
C VAL A 372 7.68 -34.37 28.46
N ASN A 373 6.45 -34.08 28.87
CA ASN A 373 5.70 -32.89 28.46
C ASN A 373 4.58 -32.54 29.45
N PRO A 374 4.03 -31.32 29.44
CA PRO A 374 2.98 -30.89 30.38
C PRO A 374 1.68 -31.72 30.39
N GLY A 375 1.46 -32.53 29.36
CA GLY A 375 0.32 -33.44 29.28
C GLY A 375 0.61 -34.86 29.80
N ALA A 376 1.87 -35.17 30.07
CA ALA A 376 2.31 -36.46 30.55
C ALA A 376 1.90 -36.69 32.01
N ALA A 377 2.16 -37.90 32.50
CA ALA A 377 1.91 -38.26 33.87
C ALA A 377 3.22 -38.69 34.52
N GLU A 378 3.53 -38.08 35.65
CA GLU A 378 4.68 -38.42 36.49
C GLU A 378 4.90 -39.93 36.66
N ALA A 379 6.11 -40.38 36.35
CA ALA A 379 6.60 -41.72 36.57
C ALA A 379 7.82 -41.71 37.49
N ILE A 380 7.95 -42.75 38.32
CA ILE A 380 9.07 -42.86 39.27
C ILE A 380 10.34 -43.28 38.52
N ASN A 381 11.00 -42.33 37.87
CA ASN A 381 12.16 -42.54 36.99
C ASN A 381 13.31 -41.52 37.19
N GLY A 382 13.11 -40.48 38.02
CA GLY A 382 14.08 -39.41 38.25
C GLY A 382 14.07 -38.31 37.20
N VAL A 383 13.03 -38.23 36.37
CA VAL A 383 12.76 -37.21 35.36
C VAL A 383 11.46 -36.49 35.77
N ASP A 384 11.37 -35.20 35.47
CA ASP A 384 10.15 -34.40 35.61
C ASP A 384 9.33 -34.62 34.33
N ASP A 385 8.48 -35.64 34.33
CA ASP A 385 7.80 -36.09 33.10
C ASP A 385 6.71 -35.10 32.70
N ASP A 386 6.08 -34.40 33.64
CA ASP A 386 5.02 -33.41 33.33
C ASP A 386 5.49 -31.94 33.31
N CYS A 387 6.80 -31.73 33.34
CA CYS A 387 7.45 -30.42 33.21
C CYS A 387 6.91 -29.34 34.19
N ASP A 388 6.30 -29.76 35.30
CA ASP A 388 5.69 -28.83 36.25
C ASP A 388 6.68 -28.38 37.34
N GLY A 389 7.89 -28.94 37.34
CA GLY A 389 8.93 -28.70 38.34
C GLY A 389 8.67 -29.41 39.67
N GLU A 390 7.60 -30.20 39.75
CA GLU A 390 7.30 -31.13 40.80
C GLU A 390 7.82 -32.54 40.45
N GLY A 391 7.70 -33.46 41.40
CA GLY A 391 7.99 -34.88 41.14
C GLY A 391 6.84 -35.70 41.71
N PHE A 392 6.77 -37.00 41.42
CA PHE A 392 5.63 -37.85 41.81
C PHE A 392 5.17 -37.70 43.28
N HIS A 393 6.08 -37.50 44.24
CA HIS A 393 5.74 -37.29 45.66
C HIS A 393 6.03 -35.85 46.17
N GLY A 394 6.30 -34.89 45.28
CA GLY A 394 6.54 -33.48 45.58
C GLY A 394 7.76 -33.23 46.47
N ALA A 395 7.72 -32.21 47.33
CA ALA A 395 8.83 -31.91 48.24
C ALA A 395 8.79 -32.75 49.54
N PHE A 396 9.94 -33.33 49.91
CA PHE A 396 10.13 -33.97 51.22
C PHE A 396 10.89 -33.06 52.18
N ALA A 397 10.23 -32.63 53.26
CA ALA A 397 10.84 -31.80 54.30
C ALA A 397 10.55 -32.35 55.71
N ALA A 398 11.44 -33.20 56.23
CA ALA A 398 11.32 -33.74 57.58
C ALA A 398 11.75 -32.70 58.62
N THR A 399 10.77 -32.18 59.37
CA THR A 399 10.95 -31.25 60.51
C THR A 399 10.68 -31.90 61.87
N ALA A 400 10.17 -33.13 61.86
CA ALA A 400 10.00 -33.99 63.04
C ALA A 400 10.38 -35.42 62.67
N SER A 401 10.83 -36.21 63.66
CA SER A 401 11.24 -37.59 63.42
C SER A 401 10.07 -38.44 62.93
N GLN A 402 10.29 -39.21 61.88
CA GLN A 402 9.26 -39.97 61.18
C GLN A 402 9.85 -41.23 60.53
N SER A 403 9.00 -42.06 59.92
CA SER A 403 9.45 -43.25 59.21
C SER A 403 9.07 -43.24 57.74
N LEU A 404 9.96 -43.77 56.90
CA LEU A 404 9.69 -44.07 55.50
C LEU A 404 9.50 -45.58 55.34
N GLY A 405 8.52 -45.97 54.54
CA GLY A 405 8.22 -47.38 54.22
C GLY A 405 8.94 -47.86 52.96
N ASP A 406 8.57 -49.06 52.51
CA ASP A 406 9.02 -49.64 51.25
C ASP A 406 8.54 -48.81 50.04
N GLY A 407 9.37 -48.74 49.00
CA GLY A 407 9.02 -48.17 47.69
C GLY A 407 10.19 -47.40 47.07
N PRO A 408 10.22 -47.24 45.74
CA PRO A 408 10.95 -46.13 45.16
C PRO A 408 10.17 -44.84 45.48
N TRP A 409 10.88 -43.81 45.93
CA TRP A 409 10.32 -42.49 46.19
C TRP A 409 10.92 -41.50 45.23
N GLU A 410 10.14 -40.51 44.84
CA GLU A 410 10.60 -39.44 43.95
C GLU A 410 10.12 -38.11 44.47
N TYR A 411 11.07 -37.20 44.67
CA TYR A 411 10.81 -35.91 45.28
C TYR A 411 11.46 -34.77 44.48
N THR A 412 10.90 -33.58 44.56
CA THR A 412 11.57 -32.36 44.06
C THR A 412 12.79 -31.99 44.86
N SER A 413 12.67 -32.15 46.18
CA SER A 413 13.73 -31.87 47.14
C SER A 413 13.60 -32.82 48.32
N PHE A 414 14.74 -33.19 48.90
CA PHE A 414 14.79 -34.10 50.04
C PHE A 414 15.56 -33.46 51.18
N VAL A 415 14.86 -32.95 52.19
CA VAL A 415 15.46 -32.23 53.32
C VAL A 415 15.16 -32.93 54.64
N VAL A 416 16.22 -33.32 55.35
CA VAL A 416 16.16 -33.80 56.74
C VAL A 416 16.77 -32.75 57.66
N SER A 417 15.94 -32.09 58.46
CA SER A 417 16.36 -31.00 59.33
C SER A 417 17.31 -31.46 60.44
N SER A 418 18.15 -30.56 60.95
CA SER A 418 19.04 -30.89 62.08
C SER A 418 18.24 -31.32 63.31
N GLY A 419 18.69 -32.38 64.00
CA GLY A 419 18.01 -32.96 65.16
C GLY A 419 16.79 -33.84 64.84
N VAL A 420 16.45 -34.03 63.56
CA VAL A 420 15.37 -34.91 63.10
C VAL A 420 15.95 -36.27 62.71
N THR A 421 15.25 -37.36 63.04
CA THR A 421 15.59 -38.72 62.63
C THR A 421 14.51 -39.28 61.71
N VAL A 422 14.89 -39.61 60.47
CA VAL A 422 14.07 -40.39 59.53
C VAL A 422 14.48 -41.85 59.63
N THR A 423 13.61 -42.70 60.18
CA THR A 423 13.85 -44.15 60.27
C THR A 423 13.24 -44.84 59.08
N VAL A 424 14.04 -45.50 58.26
CA VAL A 424 13.54 -46.28 57.14
C VAL A 424 13.24 -47.69 57.62
N ASN A 425 11.98 -48.10 57.51
CA ASN A 425 11.54 -49.45 57.82
C ASN A 425 11.27 -50.19 56.50
N ALA A 426 12.34 -50.44 55.73
CA ALA A 426 12.24 -51.11 54.44
C ALA A 426 12.68 -52.58 54.53
N SER A 427 11.93 -53.46 53.87
CA SER A 427 12.23 -54.89 53.69
C SER A 427 13.00 -55.17 52.39
N ALA A 428 13.08 -54.18 51.51
CA ALA A 428 13.85 -54.16 50.26
C ALA A 428 14.82 -52.97 50.26
N PRO A 429 15.79 -52.90 49.31
CA PRO A 429 16.54 -51.68 49.07
C PRO A 429 15.61 -50.49 48.86
N LEU A 430 15.85 -49.41 49.59
CA LEU A 430 15.12 -48.17 49.45
C LEU A 430 15.74 -47.37 48.31
N GLU A 431 14.93 -46.93 47.35
CA GLU A 431 15.35 -46.04 46.28
C GLU A 431 14.70 -44.67 46.49
N ILE A 432 15.51 -43.62 46.52
CA ILE A 432 15.05 -42.24 46.57
C ILE A 432 15.63 -41.50 45.36
N TRP A 433 14.75 -41.02 44.52
CA TRP A 433 15.01 -40.16 43.38
C TRP A 433 14.69 -38.72 43.78
N VAL A 434 15.60 -37.80 43.52
CA VAL A 434 15.41 -36.38 43.83
C VAL A 434 15.76 -35.56 42.60
N LEU A 435 14.77 -34.86 42.04
CA LEU A 435 14.97 -34.04 40.84
C LEU A 435 15.95 -32.89 41.12
N GLY A 436 15.76 -32.22 42.25
CA GLY A 436 16.61 -31.12 42.69
C GLY A 436 17.69 -31.53 43.70
N ALA A 437 17.80 -30.74 44.78
CA ALA A 437 18.83 -30.93 45.79
C ALA A 437 18.33 -31.80 46.97
N ALA A 438 19.21 -32.68 47.44
CA ALA A 438 19.05 -33.44 48.68
C ALA A 438 19.96 -32.90 49.78
N THR A 439 19.42 -32.67 50.98
CA THR A 439 20.15 -32.15 52.15
C THR A 439 19.81 -32.95 53.41
N VAL A 440 20.81 -33.59 54.00
CA VAL A 440 20.70 -34.37 55.23
C VAL A 440 21.48 -33.68 56.34
N ASN A 441 20.78 -32.87 57.14
CA ASN A 441 21.34 -32.21 58.33
C ASN A 441 21.04 -32.97 59.64
N GLY A 442 20.00 -33.79 59.64
CA GLY A 442 19.63 -34.69 60.74
C GLY A 442 20.18 -36.10 60.53
N THR A 443 19.39 -37.12 60.87
CA THR A 443 19.78 -38.52 60.70
C THR A 443 18.79 -39.22 59.78
N VAL A 444 19.27 -39.92 58.76
CA VAL A 444 18.50 -40.99 58.08
C VAL A 444 19.10 -42.30 58.53
N THR A 445 18.30 -43.14 59.18
CA THR A 445 18.77 -44.42 59.71
C THR A 445 17.96 -45.56 59.11
N LEU A 446 18.70 -46.49 58.51
CA LEU A 446 18.29 -47.82 58.11
C LEU A 446 19.02 -48.85 58.97
N ALA A 447 19.46 -48.47 60.18
CA ALA A 447 20.28 -49.32 61.01
C ALA A 447 19.49 -50.56 61.46
N GLY A 448 20.18 -51.70 61.48
CA GLY A 448 19.62 -52.93 62.02
C GLY A 448 19.25 -52.75 63.48
N ALA A 449 18.12 -53.32 63.90
CA ALA A 449 17.70 -53.27 65.30
C ALA A 449 18.69 -54.06 66.18
N ASP A 450 19.03 -53.53 67.34
CA ASP A 450 19.79 -54.28 68.33
C ASP A 450 19.01 -55.53 68.78
N GLY A 451 19.73 -56.62 69.00
CA GLY A 451 19.21 -57.82 69.61
C GLY A 451 18.71 -57.54 71.02
N VAL A 452 17.55 -58.11 71.38
CA VAL A 452 16.94 -57.86 72.68
C VAL A 452 17.58 -58.74 73.75
N ASP A 453 17.90 -58.13 74.89
CA ASP A 453 18.28 -58.83 76.11
C ASP A 453 17.06 -59.49 76.75
N HIS A 454 17.08 -60.80 76.95
CA HIS A 454 16.02 -61.49 77.67
C HIS A 454 16.42 -61.73 79.14
N GLY A 455 15.63 -61.16 80.05
CA GLY A 455 15.76 -61.39 81.49
C GLY A 455 14.66 -62.30 82.04
N GLY A 456 15.01 -63.54 82.40
CA GLY A 456 14.20 -64.43 83.23
C GLY A 456 13.41 -65.50 82.47
N TYR A 457 13.21 -66.63 83.16
CA TYR A 457 12.63 -67.94 82.76
C TYR A 457 11.36 -67.96 81.87
N LYS A 458 11.36 -67.33 80.69
CA LYS A 458 10.29 -67.47 79.72
C LYS A 458 10.84 -67.48 78.31
N SER A 459 10.76 -68.64 77.67
CA SER A 459 10.67 -68.76 76.22
C SER A 459 9.48 -67.90 75.73
N SER A 460 9.76 -66.71 75.20
CA SER A 460 8.74 -65.90 74.51
C SER A 460 8.90 -66.06 73.00
N PRO A 461 7.83 -66.28 72.23
CA PRO A 461 7.86 -66.39 70.77
C PRO A 461 7.91 -65.00 70.09
N SER A 462 8.72 -64.08 70.61
CA SER A 462 8.75 -62.69 70.16
C SER A 462 9.88 -62.47 69.18
N ALA A 463 9.50 -62.24 67.91
CA ALA A 463 10.38 -62.04 66.77
C ALA A 463 11.49 -61.02 67.04
N GLY A 464 12.71 -61.35 66.62
CA GLY A 464 13.74 -60.35 66.35
C GLY A 464 13.27 -59.40 65.25
N GLY A 465 13.79 -58.17 65.26
CA GLY A 465 13.54 -57.19 64.20
C GLY A 465 13.90 -57.76 62.82
N ALA A 466 13.26 -57.24 61.77
CA ALA A 466 13.39 -57.72 60.40
C ALA A 466 14.87 -57.80 59.97
N GLY A 467 15.31 -59.00 59.56
CA GLY A 467 16.64 -59.25 59.01
C GLY A 467 17.18 -60.63 59.36
N GLY A 468 17.04 -61.59 58.44
CA GLY A 468 17.80 -62.85 58.42
C GLY A 468 17.16 -64.03 59.16
N GLY A 469 16.89 -65.12 58.43
CA GLY A 469 16.29 -66.34 58.97
C GLY A 469 17.14 -66.97 60.08
N GLY A 470 16.64 -66.90 61.32
CA GLY A 470 17.17 -67.67 62.43
C GLY A 470 16.89 -69.16 62.25
N GLY A 471 17.88 -69.99 62.55
CA GLY A 471 17.59 -71.33 63.06
C GLY A 471 16.80 -71.17 64.35
N GLY A 472 15.48 -71.37 64.28
CA GLY A 472 14.55 -71.35 65.41
C GLY A 472 13.54 -70.20 65.35
N ASP A 473 12.35 -70.54 64.88
CA ASP A 473 11.03 -69.90 64.95
C ASP A 473 10.95 -68.35 64.94
N ALA A 474 10.57 -67.86 63.75
CA ALA A 474 10.08 -66.52 63.39
C ALA A 474 11.12 -65.47 62.97
N GLY A 475 11.68 -65.65 61.77
CA GLY A 475 12.23 -64.57 60.94
C GLY A 475 11.42 -64.43 59.65
N GLY A 476 10.62 -63.37 59.56
CA GLY A 476 9.87 -63.02 58.35
C GLY A 476 10.80 -62.56 57.21
N ALA A 477 10.42 -62.93 55.99
CA ALA A 477 10.83 -62.46 54.66
C ALA A 477 12.23 -61.82 54.51
N GLY A 478 13.23 -62.67 54.24
CA GLY A 478 14.32 -62.26 53.33
C GLY A 478 13.82 -62.45 51.89
N ALA A 479 13.63 -61.36 51.16
CA ALA A 479 13.30 -61.42 49.74
C ALA A 479 14.59 -61.45 48.91
N CYS A 480 14.78 -62.53 48.16
CA CYS A 480 15.66 -62.53 47.00
C CYS A 480 14.93 -61.86 45.84
N TYR A 481 15.52 -60.85 45.20
CA TYR A 481 15.26 -60.59 43.79
C TYR A 481 16.48 -59.97 43.10
N ASN A 482 16.93 -60.64 42.04
CA ASN A 482 17.49 -60.02 40.85
C ASN A 482 16.40 -60.16 39.78
N THR A 483 16.24 -59.13 38.96
CA THR A 483 15.44 -59.04 37.73
C THR A 483 15.68 -60.24 36.79
N SER A 484 15.05 -61.38 37.07
CA SER A 484 14.50 -62.35 36.12
C SER A 484 14.08 -63.60 36.88
N ALA A 485 12.77 -63.84 36.86
CA ALA A 485 12.06 -64.89 37.57
C ALA A 485 12.73 -66.28 37.55
N ALA A 486 12.98 -66.84 38.74
CA ALA A 486 12.52 -68.18 39.12
C ALA A 486 12.66 -68.33 40.65
N GLY A 487 11.52 -68.28 41.35
CA GLY A 487 11.46 -68.57 42.76
C GLY A 487 11.87 -70.03 43.05
N GLN A 488 12.69 -70.20 44.09
CA GLN A 488 12.52 -71.27 45.05
C GLN A 488 12.80 -70.73 46.44
N ALA A 489 11.77 -70.68 47.28
CA ALA A 489 11.97 -70.88 48.71
C ALA A 489 12.57 -72.27 48.88
N GLY A 490 13.67 -72.39 49.63
CA GLY A 490 14.19 -73.69 50.00
C GLY A 490 13.13 -74.46 50.77
N LEU A 491 12.50 -75.42 50.09
CA LEU A 491 11.85 -76.57 50.72
C LEU A 491 12.87 -77.16 51.69
N GLY A 492 12.56 -77.10 52.99
CA GLY A 492 13.28 -77.84 54.00
C GLY A 492 13.07 -79.33 53.77
N ASP A 493 13.96 -79.95 53.00
CA ASP A 493 14.21 -81.38 53.02
C ASP A 493 15.73 -81.63 53.08
N ALA A 494 16.17 -81.86 54.33
CA ALA A 494 17.45 -82.42 54.81
C ALA A 494 18.71 -81.52 54.85
N PRO A 495 19.68 -81.81 55.74
CA PRO A 495 19.59 -82.14 57.17
C PRO A 495 20.33 -81.06 57.98
N GLY A 496 19.62 -80.32 58.84
CA GLY A 496 20.26 -79.50 59.86
C GLY A 496 21.14 -80.40 60.72
N GLY A 497 22.45 -80.20 60.63
CA GLY A 497 23.43 -80.92 61.42
C GLY A 497 23.12 -80.72 62.89
N GLY A 498 22.68 -81.79 63.55
CA GLY A 498 22.80 -81.88 64.98
C GLY A 498 24.28 -81.74 65.32
N ALA A 499 24.65 -80.63 65.94
CA ALA A 499 25.81 -80.62 66.81
C ALA A 499 25.44 -81.42 68.07
N SER A 500 25.47 -82.75 67.97
CA SER A 500 25.68 -83.59 69.14
C SER A 500 27.18 -83.64 69.42
N SER A 501 27.77 -82.54 69.87
CA SER A 501 29.02 -82.60 70.63
C SER A 501 28.65 -82.71 72.10
N SER A 502 28.60 -83.95 72.59
CA SER A 502 28.83 -84.20 74.01
C SER A 502 30.30 -83.89 74.29
N GLY A 503 30.58 -82.61 74.52
CA GLY A 503 31.92 -82.09 74.68
C GLY A 503 31.83 -80.66 75.17
N VAL A 504 32.27 -80.45 76.40
CA VAL A 504 32.48 -79.15 77.02
C VAL A 504 33.31 -78.26 76.08
N GLY A 505 32.80 -77.07 75.78
CA GLY A 505 33.53 -75.98 75.12
C GLY A 505 33.38 -75.94 73.59
N GLY A 506 32.61 -74.97 73.12
CA GLY A 506 32.51 -74.62 71.70
C GLY A 506 31.15 -74.02 71.41
N GLY A 507 31.03 -72.69 71.58
CA GLY A 507 29.82 -71.95 71.24
C GLY A 507 29.41 -72.15 69.78
N GLY A 508 28.12 -72.07 69.52
CA GLY A 508 27.57 -71.95 68.17
C GLY A 508 28.21 -70.79 67.43
N GLY A 509 28.46 -71.00 66.14
CA GLY A 509 29.35 -70.18 65.31
C GLY A 509 28.94 -68.72 65.15
N GLY A 510 29.97 -67.88 65.27
CA GLY A 510 30.13 -66.53 64.73
C GLY A 510 31.63 -66.29 64.68
N GLY A 511 32.19 -65.95 63.52
CA GLY A 511 33.62 -66.02 63.24
C GLY A 511 34.49 -65.22 64.22
N GLY A 512 35.44 -65.93 64.84
CA GLY A 512 36.51 -65.37 65.65
C GLY A 512 37.74 -66.26 65.55
N HIS A 513 38.46 -66.18 64.44
CA HIS A 513 39.82 -66.69 64.34
C HIS A 513 40.74 -65.57 63.84
N ASP A 514 41.72 -65.21 64.67
CA ASP A 514 42.87 -64.39 64.29
C ASP A 514 43.68 -65.14 63.20
N GLY A 515 43.47 -64.82 61.93
CA GLY A 515 44.28 -65.28 60.79
C GLY A 515 43.44 -65.60 59.53
N PRO A 516 43.90 -65.23 58.31
CA PRO A 516 43.10 -65.31 57.09
C PRO A 516 42.88 -66.77 56.68
N GLY A 517 41.66 -67.28 56.85
CA GLY A 517 41.23 -68.63 56.46
C GLY A 517 40.57 -68.64 55.08
N ALA A 518 41.01 -69.57 54.23
CA ALA A 518 40.59 -69.70 52.84
C ALA A 518 39.12 -70.15 52.64
N ALA A 519 38.55 -69.73 51.51
CA ALA A 519 37.20 -70.00 51.01
C ALA A 519 36.83 -71.50 50.92
N GLY A 520 35.57 -71.82 51.22
CA GLY A 520 34.96 -73.14 51.07
C GLY A 520 34.72 -73.56 49.61
N GLN A 521 34.64 -74.88 49.37
CA GLN A 521 34.76 -75.55 48.06
C GLN A 521 33.70 -75.20 46.99
N VAL A 522 34.18 -75.17 45.74
CA VAL A 522 33.47 -74.91 44.48
C VAL A 522 32.65 -76.14 44.02
N GLY A 523 31.35 -75.98 43.78
CA GLY A 523 30.50 -76.98 43.11
C GLY A 523 30.22 -76.60 41.65
N SER A 524 30.56 -77.47 40.68
CA SER A 524 30.33 -77.23 39.25
C SER A 524 28.97 -77.75 38.78
N CYS A 525 28.24 -76.96 37.98
CA CYS A 525 27.02 -77.40 37.29
C CYS A 525 27.29 -77.61 35.79
N THR A 526 26.96 -78.78 35.26
CA THR A 526 27.11 -79.12 33.84
C THR A 526 25.81 -78.81 33.07
N SER A 527 25.73 -77.65 32.42
CA SER A 527 24.75 -77.41 31.34
C SER A 527 25.23 -76.31 30.39
N ALA A 528 25.01 -76.52 29.08
CA ALA A 528 25.67 -75.84 27.96
C ALA A 528 25.16 -74.41 27.64
N ARG A 529 24.85 -73.57 28.65
CA ARG A 529 24.46 -72.16 28.44
C ARG A 529 25.13 -71.12 29.34
N CYS A 530 26.16 -71.50 30.10
CA CYS A 530 26.97 -70.56 30.87
C CYS A 530 28.33 -70.35 30.18
N GLY A 531 28.45 -69.28 29.42
CA GLY A 531 29.67 -68.86 28.72
C GLY A 531 30.60 -68.02 29.61
N SER A 532 30.94 -68.48 30.80
CA SER A 532 32.12 -68.13 31.63
C SER A 532 31.86 -68.56 33.08
N THR A 533 32.88 -69.10 33.72
CA THR A 533 32.88 -69.66 35.09
C THR A 533 32.59 -68.58 36.13
N TYR A 534 31.54 -68.73 36.94
CA TYR A 534 31.29 -67.89 38.13
C TYR A 534 31.27 -68.74 39.40
N THR A 535 31.96 -68.24 40.43
CA THR A 535 32.16 -68.84 41.74
C THR A 535 31.16 -68.19 42.71
N VAL A 536 30.40 -68.96 43.49
CA VAL A 536 29.53 -68.42 44.54
C VAL A 536 30.17 -68.72 45.90
N ALA A 537 30.52 -67.69 46.66
CA ALA A 537 31.10 -67.82 48.00
C ALA A 537 29.98 -68.07 49.03
N GLY A 538 30.15 -69.09 49.87
CA GLY A 538 29.31 -69.31 51.04
C GLY A 538 29.87 -68.60 52.28
N GLY A 539 29.00 -67.89 53.00
CA GLY A 539 29.12 -67.69 54.44
C GLY A 539 30.18 -66.71 54.94
N SER A 540 30.11 -65.45 54.48
CA SER A 540 30.52 -64.28 55.25
C SER A 540 29.81 -63.06 54.64
N ALA A 541 28.99 -62.37 55.41
CA ALA A 541 28.29 -61.15 54.97
C ALA A 541 29.21 -59.92 54.94
N GLY A 542 30.45 -60.09 54.47
CA GLY A 542 31.27 -58.98 53.99
C GLY A 542 31.20 -59.03 52.49
N ALA A 543 30.68 -57.97 51.87
CA ALA A 543 30.66 -57.85 50.42
C ALA A 543 32.02 -58.19 49.83
N ASP A 544 32.04 -58.96 48.74
CA ASP A 544 33.25 -59.15 47.96
C ASP A 544 33.66 -57.79 47.38
N LEU A 545 34.60 -57.12 48.03
CA LEU A 545 35.16 -55.83 47.61
C LEU A 545 35.88 -55.91 46.25
N SER A 546 35.93 -57.08 45.59
CA SER A 546 36.57 -57.26 44.29
C SER A 546 35.66 -57.06 43.07
N SER A 547 34.33 -56.94 43.26
CA SER A 547 33.43 -56.58 42.15
C SER A 547 33.41 -55.06 41.97
N SER A 548 33.96 -54.57 40.85
CA SER A 548 33.90 -53.17 40.42
C SER A 548 32.50 -52.70 39.99
N SER A 549 31.44 -53.38 40.43
CA SER A 549 30.06 -53.11 40.06
C SER A 549 29.22 -52.94 41.33
N PRO A 550 28.56 -51.79 41.51
CA PRO A 550 27.67 -51.56 42.64
C PRO A 550 26.54 -52.60 42.69
N ALA A 551 26.23 -53.11 43.87
CA ALA A 551 25.07 -53.97 44.11
C ALA A 551 24.35 -53.50 45.37
N LEU A 552 23.07 -53.16 45.25
CA LEU A 552 22.23 -52.77 46.39
C LEU A 552 21.81 -54.04 47.16
N GLN A 553 22.48 -54.32 48.28
CA GLN A 553 22.13 -55.44 49.14
C GLN A 553 22.00 -55.00 50.61
N PRO A 554 20.90 -55.35 51.29
CA PRO A 554 20.81 -55.17 52.72
C PRO A 554 21.73 -56.16 53.44
N GLY A 555 22.19 -55.78 54.63
CA GLY A 555 22.95 -56.63 55.53
C GLY A 555 22.11 -57.81 56.03
N SER A 556 22.80 -58.90 56.38
CA SER A 556 22.18 -60.03 57.05
C SER A 556 22.16 -59.83 58.57
N GLY A 557 21.10 -60.29 59.23
CA GLY A 557 21.08 -60.34 60.70
C GLY A 557 22.08 -61.32 61.29
N GLY A 558 22.48 -61.05 62.52
CA GLY A 558 23.33 -61.90 63.33
C GLY A 558 22.58 -63.12 63.88
N GLY A 559 23.29 -64.22 64.08
CA GLY A 559 22.71 -65.40 64.73
C GLY A 559 22.38 -65.15 66.21
N GLY A 560 21.27 -65.70 66.69
CA GLY A 560 20.93 -65.68 68.11
C GLY A 560 21.85 -66.59 68.95
N GLY A 561 22.13 -66.19 70.20
CA GLY A 561 22.93 -66.97 71.13
C GLY A 561 22.13 -68.10 71.77
N GLY A 562 22.57 -69.36 71.62
CA GLY A 562 21.88 -70.54 72.15
C GLY A 562 22.61 -71.27 73.28
N TRP A 563 21.94 -71.38 74.43
CA TRP A 563 22.03 -72.34 75.56
C TRP A 563 23.40 -72.83 76.08
N GLY A 564 23.71 -72.43 77.31
CA GLY A 564 24.61 -73.13 78.23
C GLY A 564 24.01 -74.40 78.83
N VAL A 565 24.85 -75.16 79.56
CA VAL A 565 24.64 -76.55 80.00
C VAL A 565 23.54 -76.81 81.06
N ALA A 566 22.67 -75.84 81.36
CA ALA A 566 21.59 -76.00 82.32
C ALA A 566 20.21 -75.96 81.63
N ASP A 567 19.32 -76.87 82.02
CA ASP A 567 17.97 -77.07 81.43
C ASP A 567 17.02 -75.83 81.48
N ASN A 568 17.47 -74.64 81.88
CA ASN A 568 16.71 -73.38 81.90
C ASN A 568 17.56 -72.15 81.47
N GLY A 569 17.78 -71.93 80.19
CA GLY A 569 18.72 -70.98 79.60
C GLY A 569 18.03 -69.87 78.83
N ASP A 570 18.39 -68.64 79.21
CA ASP A 570 18.10 -67.41 78.49
C ASP A 570 19.20 -67.22 77.41
N GLY A 571 18.85 -66.59 76.27
CA GLY A 571 19.78 -66.32 75.18
C GLY A 571 19.53 -64.93 74.60
N GLY A 572 20.60 -64.24 74.22
CA GLY A 572 20.51 -62.93 73.57
C GLY A 572 20.05 -63.05 72.12
N GLY A 573 19.12 -62.18 71.72
CA GLY A 573 18.71 -62.06 70.31
C GLY A 573 19.88 -61.62 69.44
N GLY A 574 19.96 -62.08 68.20
CA GLY A 574 20.91 -61.53 67.22
C GLY A 574 20.52 -60.12 66.79
N GLY A 575 21.50 -59.30 66.44
CA GLY A 575 21.26 -57.96 65.87
C GLY A 575 20.76 -58.03 64.43
N GLY A 576 19.87 -57.13 64.03
CA GLY A 576 19.38 -57.01 62.66
C GLY A 576 20.47 -56.54 61.69
N GLY A 577 20.35 -56.88 60.41
CA GLY A 577 21.24 -56.35 59.37
C GLY A 577 20.91 -54.89 59.05
N GLY A 578 21.91 -54.12 58.62
CA GLY A 578 21.70 -52.76 58.13
C GLY A 578 20.97 -52.73 56.77
N GLY A 579 20.17 -51.70 56.52
CA GLY A 579 19.40 -51.56 55.28
C GLY A 579 20.23 -51.12 54.07
N ALA A 580 19.63 -51.18 52.89
CA ALA A 580 20.23 -50.66 51.67
C ALA A 580 19.51 -49.39 51.21
N LEU A 581 20.26 -48.34 50.90
CA LEU A 581 19.76 -47.06 50.39
C LEU A 581 20.47 -46.70 49.09
N TYR A 582 19.67 -46.46 48.06
CA TYR A 582 20.03 -45.75 46.85
C TYR A 582 19.42 -44.35 46.89
N LEU A 583 20.25 -43.32 46.74
CA LEU A 583 19.78 -41.93 46.70
C LEU A 583 20.40 -41.24 45.48
N GLN A 584 19.56 -40.88 44.53
CA GLN A 584 19.91 -40.06 43.38
C GLN A 584 19.43 -38.61 43.58
N ALA A 585 20.30 -37.64 43.32
CA ALA A 585 19.96 -36.22 43.39
C ALA A 585 20.84 -35.38 42.46
N ALA A 586 20.39 -34.21 41.97
CA ALA A 586 21.27 -33.29 41.23
C ALA A 586 22.45 -32.80 42.10
N SER A 587 22.21 -32.57 43.39
CA SER A 587 23.25 -32.30 44.39
C SER A 587 22.88 -32.91 45.75
N LEU A 588 23.87 -33.42 46.48
CA LEU A 588 23.67 -34.00 47.82
C LEU A 588 24.62 -33.38 48.84
N THR A 589 24.05 -32.86 49.92
CA THR A 589 24.79 -32.34 51.08
C THR A 589 24.45 -33.14 52.34
N VAL A 590 25.46 -33.70 53.01
CA VAL A 590 25.32 -34.45 54.26
C VAL A 590 26.14 -33.76 55.36
N THR A 591 25.45 -33.04 56.25
CA THR A 591 26.05 -32.46 57.47
C THR A 591 25.69 -33.25 58.74
N GLY A 592 24.64 -34.07 58.66
CA GLY A 592 24.17 -34.97 59.70
C GLY A 592 24.71 -36.39 59.55
N LEU A 593 23.85 -37.40 59.63
CA LEU A 593 24.23 -38.82 59.59
C LEU A 593 23.34 -39.61 58.60
N LEU A 594 23.98 -40.34 57.67
CA LEU A 594 23.36 -41.46 56.97
C LEU A 594 23.86 -42.76 57.62
N ASP A 595 22.97 -43.52 58.25
CA ASP A 595 23.32 -44.71 59.03
C ASP A 595 22.64 -45.96 58.47
N CYS A 596 23.43 -46.87 57.90
CA CYS A 596 23.03 -48.19 57.44
C CYS A 596 23.77 -49.31 58.20
N SER A 597 24.16 -49.05 59.46
CA SER A 597 24.92 -50.01 60.28
C SER A 597 24.08 -51.22 60.68
N GLY A 598 24.74 -52.35 60.96
CA GLY A 598 24.10 -53.50 61.59
C GLY A 598 23.79 -53.25 63.06
N GLY A 599 22.73 -53.88 63.56
CA GLY A 599 22.36 -53.85 64.97
C GLY A 599 23.31 -54.69 65.81
N GLY A 600 23.57 -54.26 67.04
CA GLY A 600 24.34 -55.03 68.02
C GLY A 600 23.63 -56.32 68.44
N GLY A 601 24.37 -57.34 68.83
CA GLY A 601 23.81 -58.54 69.42
C GLY A 601 23.33 -58.31 70.86
N GLY A 602 22.23 -58.94 71.24
CA GLY A 602 21.70 -58.91 72.59
C GLY A 602 22.62 -59.67 73.56
N GLY A 603 22.76 -59.14 74.76
CA GLY A 603 23.41 -59.78 75.89
C GLY A 603 22.44 -60.58 76.78
N ASP A 604 23.01 -61.27 77.76
CA ASP A 604 22.27 -61.86 78.88
C ASP A 604 22.54 -61.00 80.13
N THR A 605 21.46 -60.43 80.70
CA THR A 605 21.51 -59.61 81.93
C THR A 605 21.12 -60.40 83.18
N SER A 606 20.73 -61.67 83.04
CA SER A 606 20.30 -62.54 84.14
C SER A 606 21.45 -63.01 85.04
N GLY A 607 22.70 -62.93 84.54
CA GLY A 607 23.90 -63.37 85.25
C GLY A 607 24.12 -64.89 85.23
N LEU A 608 23.38 -65.63 84.41
CA LEU A 608 23.47 -67.08 84.23
C LEU A 608 24.34 -67.45 83.01
N ASP A 609 24.52 -68.75 82.75
CA ASP A 609 25.33 -69.30 81.65
C ASP A 609 24.62 -69.15 80.27
N GLY A 610 24.12 -67.96 79.93
CA GLY A 610 23.45 -67.67 78.65
C GLY A 610 24.42 -67.43 77.48
N GLY A 611 23.93 -67.59 76.26
CA GLY A 611 24.66 -67.26 75.02
C GLY A 611 24.39 -65.82 74.58
N ALA A 612 25.44 -65.09 74.17
CA ALA A 612 25.30 -63.77 73.55
C ALA A 612 24.90 -63.89 72.06
N GLY A 613 24.04 -62.99 71.60
CA GLY A 613 23.70 -62.86 70.18
C GLY A 613 24.85 -62.25 69.38
N GLY A 614 25.00 -62.66 68.12
CA GLY A 614 25.92 -62.00 67.18
C GLY A 614 25.36 -60.66 66.69
N GLY A 615 26.25 -59.74 66.30
CA GLY A 615 25.87 -58.51 65.64
C GLY A 615 25.45 -58.74 64.19
N GLY A 616 24.54 -57.91 63.68
CA GLY A 616 24.15 -57.94 62.26
C GLY A 616 25.19 -57.25 61.38
N SER A 617 25.26 -57.61 60.10
CA SER A 617 26.18 -56.95 59.17
C SER A 617 25.68 -55.55 58.78
N GLY A 618 26.60 -54.66 58.42
CA GLY A 618 26.27 -53.38 57.80
C GLY A 618 25.58 -53.57 56.44
N GLY A 619 24.85 -52.54 56.02
CA GLY A 619 24.11 -52.50 54.77
C GLY A 619 24.88 -51.81 53.63
N THR A 620 24.14 -51.36 52.61
CA THR A 620 24.74 -50.68 51.44
C THR A 620 24.22 -49.26 51.32
N LEU A 621 25.11 -48.30 51.08
CA LEU A 621 24.76 -46.94 50.71
C LEU A 621 25.30 -46.63 49.30
N TRP A 622 24.43 -46.26 48.37
CA TRP A 622 24.82 -45.80 47.04
C TRP A 622 24.24 -44.41 46.78
N LEU A 623 25.13 -43.43 46.66
CA LEU A 623 24.79 -42.04 46.43
C LEU A 623 25.16 -41.66 44.99
N VAL A 624 24.18 -41.25 44.18
CA VAL A 624 24.35 -40.83 42.79
C VAL A 624 24.03 -39.34 42.67
N THR A 625 24.99 -38.52 42.26
CA THR A 625 24.78 -37.06 42.18
C THR A 625 25.78 -36.34 41.30
N SER A 626 25.45 -35.18 40.72
CA SER A 626 26.46 -34.37 40.05
C SER A 626 27.47 -33.77 41.04
N SER A 627 27.05 -33.47 42.28
CA SER A 627 27.93 -32.96 43.33
C SER A 627 27.57 -33.49 44.73
N LEU A 628 28.59 -33.93 45.46
CA LEU A 628 28.47 -34.51 46.79
C LEU A 628 29.35 -33.78 47.82
N SER A 629 28.75 -33.28 48.89
CA SER A 629 29.45 -32.70 50.04
C SER A 629 29.10 -33.44 51.34
N VAL A 630 30.10 -34.02 52.00
CA VAL A 630 29.94 -34.75 53.27
C VAL A 630 30.82 -34.10 54.33
N SER A 631 30.20 -33.37 55.26
CA SER A 631 30.86 -32.82 56.46
C SER A 631 30.40 -33.50 57.76
N GLY A 632 29.28 -34.23 57.71
CA GLY A 632 28.77 -35.06 58.79
C GLY A 632 29.34 -36.47 58.78
N ALA A 633 28.48 -37.49 58.77
CA ALA A 633 28.86 -38.88 58.83
C ALA A 633 28.10 -39.77 57.84
N LEU A 634 28.81 -40.71 57.21
CA LEU A 634 28.24 -41.88 56.54
C LEU A 634 28.70 -43.12 57.30
N ARG A 635 27.75 -43.95 57.75
CA ARG A 635 28.05 -45.08 58.62
C ARG A 635 27.32 -46.33 58.18
N CYS A 636 28.04 -47.39 57.90
CA CYS A 636 27.50 -48.70 57.52
C CYS A 636 28.35 -49.82 58.15
N ASP A 637 28.67 -49.67 59.43
CA ASP A 637 29.52 -50.61 60.16
C ASP A 637 28.75 -51.89 60.49
N GLY A 638 29.48 -52.98 60.70
CA GLY A 638 28.93 -54.17 61.36
C GLY A 638 28.53 -53.88 62.80
N GLY A 639 27.41 -54.48 63.23
CA GLY A 639 26.96 -54.42 64.61
C GLY A 639 27.89 -55.20 65.54
N LEU A 640 28.09 -54.73 66.76
CA LEU A 640 28.94 -55.42 67.73
C LEU A 640 28.25 -56.69 68.26
N GLY A 641 29.00 -57.73 68.53
CA GLY A 641 28.51 -58.92 69.23
C GLY A 641 28.08 -58.61 70.66
N GLY A 642 27.01 -59.28 71.12
CA GLY A 642 26.53 -59.16 72.48
C GLY A 642 27.56 -59.65 73.50
N GLN A 643 27.45 -59.14 74.73
CA GLN A 643 28.29 -59.57 75.84
C GLN A 643 27.42 -60.12 76.97
N THR A 644 27.82 -61.24 77.56
CA THR A 644 27.17 -61.78 78.76
C THR A 644 27.95 -61.41 80.03
N VAL A 645 27.25 -60.92 81.06
CA VAL A 645 27.87 -60.58 82.35
C VAL A 645 27.82 -61.78 83.29
N VAL A 646 28.98 -62.24 83.74
CA VAL A 646 29.11 -63.41 84.61
C VAL A 646 28.64 -63.10 86.04
N GLY A 647 27.56 -63.74 86.51
CA GLY A 647 27.04 -63.60 87.88
C GLY A 647 27.65 -64.55 88.92
N GLY A 648 28.53 -65.50 88.53
CA GLY A 648 29.06 -66.53 89.43
C GLY A 648 30.54 -66.90 89.20
N THR A 649 31.21 -67.40 90.25
CA THR A 649 32.68 -67.66 90.29
C THR A 649 33.18 -68.80 89.39
N SER A 650 32.36 -69.36 88.49
CA SER A 650 32.73 -70.53 87.67
C SER A 650 32.33 -70.47 86.19
N ALA A 651 31.87 -69.33 85.67
CA ALA A 651 31.49 -69.22 84.26
C ALA A 651 32.42 -68.26 83.49
N GLN A 652 32.68 -68.57 82.20
CA GLN A 652 33.33 -67.63 81.27
C GLN A 652 32.25 -66.95 80.44
N GLY A 653 32.25 -65.61 80.38
CA GLY A 653 31.31 -64.87 79.53
C GLY A 653 31.50 -65.24 78.07
N GLY A 654 30.40 -65.50 77.37
CA GLY A 654 30.37 -65.65 75.92
C GLY A 654 30.24 -64.29 75.24
N TYR A 655 30.95 -64.15 74.12
CA TYR A 655 30.84 -63.01 73.20
C TYR A 655 30.18 -63.49 71.91
N GLY A 656 29.19 -62.73 71.44
CA GLY A 656 28.74 -62.86 70.05
C GLY A 656 29.85 -62.40 69.11
N GLY A 657 29.87 -62.94 67.89
CA GLY A 657 30.72 -62.38 66.83
C GLY A 657 30.18 -61.02 66.37
N ASP A 658 31.07 -60.11 66.00
CA ASP A 658 30.70 -58.86 65.34
C ASP A 658 30.17 -59.14 63.92
N GLY A 659 29.26 -58.29 63.47
CA GLY A 659 28.83 -58.25 62.09
C GLY A 659 29.93 -57.75 61.18
N ALA A 660 29.88 -58.12 59.90
CA ALA A 660 30.79 -57.57 58.90
C ALA A 660 30.33 -56.17 58.46
N ASP A 661 31.28 -55.33 58.05
CA ASP A 661 31.00 -53.99 57.54
C ASP A 661 30.28 -54.04 56.18
N GLY A 662 29.48 -53.01 55.95
CA GLY A 662 28.74 -52.77 54.72
C GLY A 662 29.58 -52.15 53.60
N VAL A 663 28.92 -51.51 52.64
CA VAL A 663 29.60 -50.82 51.51
C VAL A 663 29.01 -49.44 51.26
N ILE A 664 29.88 -48.47 50.97
CA ILE A 664 29.50 -47.11 50.61
C ILE A 664 30.04 -46.80 49.20
N TRP A 665 29.14 -46.54 48.25
CA TRP A 665 29.43 -46.14 46.88
C TRP A 665 29.06 -44.68 46.67
N LEU A 666 30.01 -43.89 46.17
CA LEU A 666 29.79 -42.51 45.75
C LEU A 666 29.99 -42.44 44.24
N ASP A 667 28.90 -42.17 43.53
CA ASP A 667 28.87 -41.94 42.09
C ASP A 667 28.59 -40.46 41.89
N ALA A 668 29.66 -39.66 41.76
CA ALA A 668 29.49 -38.23 41.61
C ALA A 668 30.60 -37.54 40.82
N GLY A 669 30.19 -36.56 40.01
CA GLY A 669 31.11 -35.72 39.22
C GLY A 669 32.07 -34.89 40.09
N ALA A 670 31.64 -34.49 41.28
CA ALA A 670 32.49 -33.83 42.28
C ALA A 670 32.20 -34.35 43.70
N VAL A 671 33.24 -34.84 44.39
CA VAL A 671 33.13 -35.37 45.76
C VAL A 671 34.01 -34.57 46.73
N SER A 672 33.41 -34.06 47.81
CA SER A 672 34.10 -33.38 48.92
C SER A 672 33.72 -34.01 50.25
N VAL A 673 34.66 -34.73 50.89
CA VAL A 673 34.46 -35.38 52.20
C VAL A 673 35.40 -34.76 53.23
N THR A 674 34.83 -34.09 54.22
CA THR A 674 35.54 -33.53 55.39
C THR A 674 35.06 -34.15 56.71
N GLY A 675 33.95 -34.87 56.68
CA GLY A 675 33.38 -35.61 57.80
C GLY A 675 33.91 -37.04 57.96
N THR A 676 33.18 -37.88 58.71
CA THR A 676 33.56 -39.27 58.98
C THR A 676 32.84 -40.25 58.07
N VAL A 677 33.57 -41.18 57.45
CA VAL A 677 32.99 -42.24 56.61
C VAL A 677 33.51 -43.58 57.09
N SER A 678 32.62 -44.50 57.46
CA SER A 678 32.96 -45.84 57.95
C SER A 678 31.93 -46.87 57.45
N PRO A 679 32.33 -47.95 56.76
CA PRO A 679 33.69 -48.25 56.28
C PRO A 679 34.12 -47.27 55.17
N ALA A 680 35.36 -47.41 54.65
CA ALA A 680 35.86 -46.55 53.58
C ALA A 680 34.99 -46.67 52.31
N TYR A 681 34.67 -45.52 51.71
CA TYR A 681 33.85 -45.47 50.50
C TYR A 681 34.64 -45.83 49.22
N GLN A 682 33.91 -46.20 48.17
CA GLN A 682 34.42 -46.42 46.82
C GLN A 682 33.82 -45.40 45.84
N LEU A 683 34.62 -44.96 44.87
CA LEU A 683 34.15 -44.11 43.77
C LEU A 683 33.73 -45.00 42.60
N VAL A 684 32.55 -44.74 42.04
CA VAL A 684 32.14 -45.32 40.76
C VAL A 684 32.77 -44.47 39.64
N PRO A 685 33.52 -45.06 38.70
CA PRO A 685 34.28 -44.33 37.69
C PRO A 685 33.46 -43.73 36.56
#